data_AF-A0A6A4TDH1-F1
#
_entry.id   AF-A0A6A4TDH1-F1
#
_cell.length_a   1.000
_cell.length_b   1.000
_cell.length_c   1.000
_cell.angle_alpha   90.00
_cell.angle_beta   90.00
_cell.angle_gamma   90.00
#
_symmetry.space_group_name_H-M   'P 1'
#
loop_
_entity.id
_entity.type
_entity.pdbx_description
1 polymer ?
#
loop_
_entity_poly.entity_id
_entity_poly.type
_entity_poly.pdbx_seq_one_letter_code
_entity_poly.pdbx_strand_id
1 'polypeptide(L)'
;MNPEYDYLFKLLLIGDSGVGKSCLLLRFADDTYTESYISTIGVDFKIRTIELDGKTIKLQIWDTAGQERFRTITSSYYRGAHGIIVVYDVTDQESYNNVKQWLQEIDRYASENVNKLLVGNKCDLTTKKVVDYTTAKEFADSLAIPFLETSAKNATNVEQAFMTMAAEIKKRMGPGATAGSDKPNLKIDSTPYGFINSCLQSLVVEKFGHDTWVKLSSLPGVQDTFMTYTVYDDILTLSLVTEACSLLDVSADVFLKLFGEHFFQFCKQAGYDTMLRTLGGNLIEFIENLDALHSYLALSYQFISANPAAGIMEAVARELFDSKVTMVVLNQSEEDERTGKKEHVVFLVKQTNQAGKPTDQVVPSQRGVTFTIESIKKFINSQFVLKTFKDKYSTLKLRGQMLWIDSLGCMLYLCSPKLRSLQELQDVGLHLADLAQHDVTRDLVLLNQQRLAEMELTNQLERKKEELRILSRHLEAEKEKTETLLYAMLPRHVANQLKDGKSVEAGEFEVCTILFSDVVTFTNICAACEPIRIVHMLNCMYSKFDRLTSIHDVYKVETIGDAYMVVGGVPVPTDTHAHRVANFALGMRIAAREVTNPVTGKPIQIRVGLHTGPVLAGVVGEKMPRYCLFGDTVNTASRMESHGLPDHIHLSSSTYSELTDAGFNIQQRGQIEVKGKGQMTTYFLLGNLLVSEDRIMGREDGKTCLYREELHSQSKTGTFILTAPLKRQ
;
A
#
# COMPACT_ATOMS: atom_id res chain seq x y z
N MET A 1 6.78 26.84 13.28
CA MET A 1 7.42 25.83 12.41
C MET A 1 8.08 26.60 11.29
N ASN A 2 9.42 26.62 11.23
CA ASN A 2 10.11 27.19 10.07
C ASN A 2 9.74 26.38 8.83
N PRO A 3 9.47 27.01 7.69
CA PRO A 3 9.27 26.29 6.44
C PRO A 3 10.51 25.44 6.14
N GLU A 4 10.29 24.17 5.79
CA GLU A 4 11.33 23.16 5.51
C GLU A 4 12.14 23.47 4.22
N TYR A 5 11.77 24.54 3.48
CA TYR A 5 12.42 24.98 2.25
C TYR A 5 12.17 26.48 2.01
N ASP A 6 13.11 27.16 1.34
CA ASP A 6 13.02 28.60 1.01
C ASP A 6 12.23 28.88 -0.27
N TYR A 7 12.34 28.00 -1.27
CA TYR A 7 11.64 28.14 -2.56
C TYR A 7 11.10 26.80 -3.07
N LEU A 8 9.96 26.85 -3.76
CA LEU A 8 9.36 25.71 -4.46
C LEU A 8 9.26 26.05 -5.95
N PHE A 9 9.97 25.32 -6.81
CA PHE A 9 9.91 25.51 -8.26
C PHE A 9 9.29 24.32 -8.96
N LYS A 10 8.38 24.60 -9.90
CA LYS A 10 7.74 23.62 -10.78
C LYS A 10 8.46 23.61 -12.13
N LEU A 11 9.09 22.50 -12.48
CA LEU A 11 9.79 22.27 -13.75
C LEU A 11 9.06 21.25 -14.60
N LEU A 12 8.97 21.48 -15.91
CA LEU A 12 8.34 20.56 -16.87
C LEU A 12 9.37 20.11 -17.92
N LEU A 13 9.47 18.81 -18.16
CA LEU A 13 10.27 18.23 -19.24
C LEU A 13 9.36 17.93 -20.43
N ILE A 14 9.67 18.49 -21.60
CA ILE A 14 8.93 18.28 -22.84
C ILE A 14 9.86 17.85 -23.98
N GLY A 15 9.31 17.16 -24.98
CA GLY A 15 10.06 16.65 -26.14
C GLY A 15 9.46 15.35 -26.67
N ASP A 16 9.95 14.90 -27.82
CA ASP A 16 9.43 13.71 -28.52
C ASP A 16 9.64 12.40 -27.72
N SER A 17 8.94 11.35 -28.09
CA SER A 17 9.14 10.01 -27.52
C SER A 17 10.55 9.50 -27.83
N GLY A 18 11.22 8.89 -26.86
CA GLY A 18 12.55 8.28 -27.08
C GLY A 18 13.76 9.22 -27.02
N VAL A 19 13.56 10.53 -26.83
CA VAL A 19 14.67 11.50 -26.66
C VAL A 19 15.41 11.36 -25.31
N GLY A 20 14.86 10.62 -24.36
CA GLY A 20 15.49 10.31 -23.07
C GLY A 20 15.16 11.25 -21.90
N LYS A 21 13.98 11.89 -21.91
CA LYS A 21 13.48 12.75 -20.81
C LYS A 21 13.44 12.04 -19.46
N SER A 22 12.81 10.86 -19.42
CA SER A 22 12.72 10.03 -18.21
C SER A 22 14.11 9.57 -17.74
N CYS A 23 15.02 9.25 -18.67
CA CYS A 23 16.39 8.91 -18.33
C CYS A 23 17.17 10.10 -17.73
N LEU A 24 16.94 11.33 -18.23
CA LEU A 24 17.50 12.54 -17.64
C LEU A 24 16.94 12.79 -16.24
N LEU A 25 15.63 12.59 -16.03
CA LEU A 25 14.99 12.72 -14.73
C LEU A 25 15.53 11.69 -13.72
N LEU A 26 15.57 10.41 -14.10
CA LEU A 26 16.08 9.34 -13.24
C LEU A 26 17.56 9.54 -12.91
N ARG A 27 18.36 9.96 -13.89
CA ARG A 27 19.77 10.26 -13.66
C ARG A 27 19.94 11.44 -12.70
N PHE A 28 19.12 12.47 -12.82
CA PHE A 28 19.15 13.61 -11.90
C PHE A 28 18.63 13.24 -10.51
N ALA A 29 17.57 12.43 -10.39
CA ALA A 29 16.95 12.14 -9.10
C ALA A 29 17.66 11.03 -8.30
N ASP A 30 18.06 9.94 -8.98
CA ASP A 30 18.49 8.70 -8.33
C ASP A 30 19.90 8.26 -8.75
N ASP A 31 20.58 9.01 -9.62
CA ASP A 31 21.85 8.63 -10.27
C ASP A 31 21.86 7.23 -10.93
N THR A 32 20.70 6.83 -11.46
CA THR A 32 20.51 5.53 -12.12
C THR A 32 20.26 5.69 -13.62
N TYR A 33 20.67 4.68 -14.41
CA TYR A 33 20.40 4.61 -15.84
C TYR A 33 20.13 3.16 -16.25
N THR A 34 19.09 2.98 -17.06
CA THR A 34 18.63 1.66 -17.51
C THR A 34 18.56 1.66 -19.04
N GLU A 35 19.21 0.66 -19.68
CA GLU A 35 19.21 0.53 -21.14
C GLU A 35 17.88 -0.02 -21.71
N SER A 36 17.09 -0.74 -20.89
CA SER A 36 15.76 -1.23 -21.30
C SER A 36 14.74 -0.09 -21.24
N TYR A 37 14.55 0.59 -22.37
CA TYR A 37 13.55 1.64 -22.50
C TYR A 37 12.14 1.06 -22.63
N ILE A 38 11.26 1.43 -21.70
CA ILE A 38 9.81 1.25 -21.80
C ILE A 38 9.22 2.65 -22.04
N SER A 39 8.39 2.81 -23.07
CA SER A 39 7.75 4.09 -23.37
C SER A 39 6.92 4.60 -22.18
N THR A 40 7.13 5.85 -21.76
CA THR A 40 6.41 6.46 -20.64
C THR A 40 4.91 6.55 -20.95
N ILE A 41 4.08 5.80 -20.20
CA ILE A 41 2.62 5.84 -20.29
C ILE A 41 2.11 6.82 -19.23
N GLY A 42 1.98 8.11 -19.59
CA GLY A 42 1.48 9.17 -18.70
C GLY A 42 2.54 10.20 -18.29
N VAL A 43 2.22 11.01 -17.28
CA VAL A 43 3.13 12.02 -16.71
C VAL A 43 3.68 11.50 -15.39
N ASP A 44 5.01 11.46 -15.26
CA ASP A 44 5.70 11.06 -14.03
C ASP A 44 6.12 12.31 -13.22
N PHE A 45 6.17 12.17 -11.90
CA PHE A 45 6.41 13.28 -10.97
C PHE A 45 7.47 12.92 -9.94
N LYS A 46 8.52 13.74 -9.86
CA LYS A 46 9.56 13.62 -8.85
C LYS A 46 9.86 14.93 -8.15
N ILE A 47 10.26 14.82 -6.89
CA ILE A 47 10.70 15.96 -6.07
C ILE A 47 12.16 15.76 -5.71
N ARG A 48 13.01 16.77 -5.96
CA ARG A 48 14.39 16.83 -5.48
C ARG A 48 14.65 18.15 -4.78
N THR A 49 15.26 18.12 -3.60
CA THR A 49 15.70 19.32 -2.89
C THR A 49 17.16 19.59 -3.24
N ILE A 50 17.47 20.82 -3.63
CA ILE A 50 18.83 21.28 -3.95
C ILE A 50 19.18 22.51 -3.10
N GLU A 51 20.46 22.72 -2.83
CA GLU A 51 20.96 23.95 -2.19
C GLU A 51 21.62 24.84 -3.25
N LEU A 52 21.20 26.11 -3.32
CA LEU A 52 21.72 27.08 -4.29
C LEU A 52 21.83 28.46 -3.63
N ASP A 53 23.04 29.03 -3.61
CA ASP A 53 23.46 30.23 -2.86
C ASP A 53 22.93 30.28 -1.41
N GLY A 54 23.14 29.19 -0.64
CA GLY A 54 22.77 29.12 0.78
C GLY A 54 21.26 29.07 1.06
N LYS A 55 20.44 28.83 0.04
CA LYS A 55 18.99 28.62 0.16
C LYS A 55 18.60 27.23 -0.31
N THR A 56 17.61 26.66 0.36
CA THR A 56 17.05 25.34 0.08
C THR A 56 15.90 25.46 -0.92
N ILE A 57 16.05 24.84 -2.08
CA ILE A 57 15.09 24.92 -3.18
C ILE A 57 14.53 23.52 -3.44
N LYS A 58 13.21 23.39 -3.34
CA LYS A 58 12.49 22.16 -3.66
C LYS A 58 12.05 22.21 -5.13
N LEU A 59 12.63 21.36 -5.96
CA LEU A 59 12.28 21.21 -7.37
C LEU A 59 11.22 20.12 -7.53
N GLN A 60 10.09 20.48 -8.13
CA GLN A 60 9.02 19.58 -8.56
C GLN A 60 9.15 19.39 -10.07
N ILE A 61 9.66 18.23 -10.50
CA ILE A 61 9.93 17.94 -11.90
C ILE A 61 8.85 17.01 -12.45
N TRP A 62 8.21 17.46 -13.52
CA TRP A 62 7.15 16.74 -14.22
C TRP A 62 7.71 16.22 -15.55
N ASP A 63 7.78 14.90 -15.71
CA ASP A 63 8.21 14.25 -16.94
C ASP A 63 6.98 13.84 -17.76
N THR A 64 6.89 14.34 -18.99
CA THR A 64 5.71 14.14 -19.84
C THR A 64 5.92 13.01 -20.85
N ALA A 65 4.88 12.20 -21.09
CA ALA A 65 4.88 11.23 -22.18
C ALA A 65 5.08 11.95 -23.53
N GLY A 66 6.10 11.52 -24.28
CA GLY A 66 6.43 12.09 -25.60
C GLY A 66 5.56 11.57 -26.75
N GLN A 67 4.40 10.95 -26.48
CA GLN A 67 3.51 10.51 -27.56
C GLN A 67 2.69 11.68 -28.10
N GLU A 68 2.93 11.96 -29.38
CA GLU A 68 2.25 12.94 -30.20
C GLU A 68 0.72 12.81 -30.21
N ARG A 69 0.20 11.59 -29.93
CA ARG A 69 -1.24 11.29 -29.84
C ARG A 69 -1.93 11.83 -28.58
N PHE A 70 -1.20 12.30 -27.57
CA PHE A 70 -1.74 12.77 -26.29
C PHE A 70 -1.48 14.25 -25.97
N ARG A 71 -1.09 15.08 -26.97
CA ARG A 71 -0.78 16.52 -26.80
C ARG A 71 -1.86 17.33 -26.06
N THR A 72 -3.15 16.98 -26.19
CA THR A 72 -4.25 17.67 -25.50
C THR A 72 -4.15 17.59 -23.96
N ILE A 73 -3.63 16.48 -23.42
CA ILE A 73 -3.50 16.22 -21.97
C ILE A 73 -2.35 17.08 -21.38
N THR A 74 -1.29 17.31 -22.17
CA THR A 74 -0.10 18.08 -21.77
C THR A 74 -0.42 19.56 -21.50
N SER A 75 -1.43 20.13 -22.16
CA SER A 75 -1.82 21.55 -22.02
C SER A 75 -2.08 22.00 -20.56
N SER A 76 -2.64 21.10 -19.73
CA SER A 76 -2.93 21.36 -18.32
C SER A 76 -1.69 21.52 -17.43
N TYR A 77 -0.57 20.88 -17.80
CA TYR A 77 0.65 20.86 -16.99
C TYR A 77 1.50 22.11 -17.14
N TYR A 78 1.36 22.85 -18.25
CA TYR A 78 2.00 24.14 -18.48
C TYR A 78 1.54 25.21 -17.47
N ARG A 79 0.32 25.06 -16.89
CA ARG A 79 -0.21 26.01 -15.92
C ARG A 79 0.58 25.98 -14.61
N GLY A 80 1.12 27.14 -14.22
CA GLY A 80 1.91 27.31 -13.01
C GLY A 80 3.31 26.69 -13.07
N ALA A 81 3.79 26.26 -14.24
CA ALA A 81 5.19 25.90 -14.42
C ALA A 81 6.07 27.14 -14.25
N HIS A 82 7.19 27.02 -13.53
CA HIS A 82 8.18 28.08 -13.35
C HIS A 82 9.29 27.99 -14.40
N GLY A 83 9.63 26.76 -14.82
CA GLY A 83 10.58 26.50 -15.90
C GLY A 83 10.17 25.31 -16.77
N ILE A 84 10.53 25.36 -18.05
CA ILE A 84 10.28 24.30 -19.03
C ILE A 84 11.59 23.96 -19.71
N ILE A 85 11.94 22.67 -19.72
CA ILE A 85 13.12 22.13 -20.38
C ILE A 85 12.65 21.36 -21.62
N VAL A 86 13.08 21.81 -22.79
CA VAL A 86 12.78 21.18 -24.07
C VAL A 86 13.94 20.26 -24.42
N VAL A 87 13.67 18.97 -24.55
CA VAL A 87 14.68 17.94 -24.81
C VAL A 87 14.50 17.38 -26.22
N TYR A 88 15.59 17.35 -26.98
CA TYR A 88 15.68 16.63 -28.26
C TYR A 88 16.86 15.66 -28.25
N ASP A 89 16.90 14.73 -29.21
CA ASP A 89 17.98 13.77 -29.36
C ASP A 89 18.97 14.25 -30.43
N VAL A 90 20.26 14.37 -30.09
CA VAL A 90 21.29 14.82 -31.05
C VAL A 90 21.51 13.84 -32.21
N THR A 91 21.07 12.59 -32.07
CA THR A 91 21.16 11.55 -33.10
C THR A 91 19.93 11.51 -34.01
N ASP A 92 18.87 12.25 -33.69
CA ASP A 92 17.62 12.26 -34.46
C ASP A 92 17.24 13.67 -34.93
N GLN A 93 17.36 13.88 -36.24
CA GLN A 93 17.05 15.14 -36.91
C GLN A 93 15.55 15.50 -36.82
N GLU A 94 14.65 14.50 -36.77
CA GLU A 94 13.21 14.74 -36.69
C GLU A 94 12.83 15.35 -35.34
N SER A 95 13.40 14.79 -34.26
CA SER A 95 13.23 15.33 -32.90
C SER A 95 13.65 16.80 -32.78
N TYR A 96 14.72 17.20 -33.48
CA TYR A 96 15.18 18.60 -33.52
C TYR A 96 14.25 19.50 -34.31
N ASN A 97 13.74 19.03 -35.47
CA ASN A 97 12.78 19.80 -36.27
C ASN A 97 11.48 20.08 -35.49
N ASN A 98 11.06 19.15 -34.64
CA ASN A 98 9.87 19.26 -33.80
C ASN A 98 10.03 20.25 -32.63
N VAL A 99 11.25 20.62 -32.24
CA VAL A 99 11.50 21.63 -31.19
C VAL A 99 10.75 22.94 -31.46
N LYS A 100 10.68 23.38 -32.72
CA LYS A 100 9.93 24.60 -33.10
C LYS A 100 8.44 24.50 -32.74
N GLN A 101 7.84 23.32 -32.93
CA GLN A 101 6.45 23.10 -32.56
C GLN A 101 6.27 23.12 -31.04
N TRP A 102 7.18 22.47 -30.29
CA TRP A 102 7.15 22.48 -28.83
C TRP A 102 7.28 23.89 -28.26
N LEU A 103 8.12 24.73 -28.84
CA LEU A 103 8.25 26.15 -28.43
C LEU A 103 6.98 26.96 -28.69
N GLN A 104 6.33 26.76 -29.85
CA GLN A 104 5.03 27.39 -30.14
C GLN A 104 3.93 26.92 -29.19
N GLU A 105 3.99 25.67 -28.73
CA GLU A 105 3.04 25.12 -27.78
C GLU A 105 3.24 25.72 -26.37
N ILE A 106 4.49 25.89 -25.95
CA ILE A 106 4.83 26.63 -24.72
C ILE A 106 4.25 28.04 -24.79
N ASP A 107 4.42 28.76 -25.90
CA ASP A 107 3.91 30.13 -26.05
C ASP A 107 2.38 30.23 -26.02
N ARG A 108 1.66 29.14 -26.34
CA ARG A 108 0.19 29.10 -26.31
C ARG A 108 -0.38 28.78 -24.94
N TYR A 109 0.25 27.90 -24.17
CA TYR A 109 -0.32 27.33 -22.95
C TYR A 109 0.41 27.69 -21.66
N ALA A 110 1.69 28.07 -21.73
CA ALA A 110 2.45 28.48 -20.56
C ALA A 110 2.15 29.93 -20.16
N SER A 111 2.44 30.27 -18.91
CA SER A 111 2.34 31.65 -18.43
C SER A 111 3.41 32.52 -19.13
N GLU A 112 3.15 33.83 -19.29
CA GLU A 112 4.11 34.76 -19.96
C GLU A 112 5.50 34.80 -19.28
N ASN A 113 5.57 34.29 -18.05
CA ASN A 113 6.71 34.38 -17.16
C ASN A 113 7.45 33.04 -16.94
N VAL A 114 7.43 32.12 -17.91
CA VAL A 114 8.12 30.82 -17.78
C VAL A 114 9.52 30.85 -18.36
N ASN A 115 10.50 30.36 -17.60
CA ASN A 115 11.88 30.21 -18.06
C ASN A 115 12.02 28.98 -18.97
N LYS A 116 12.71 29.12 -20.10
CA LYS A 116 12.90 28.06 -21.11
C LYS A 116 14.36 27.62 -21.15
N LEU A 117 14.62 26.34 -21.36
CA LEU A 117 15.97 25.78 -21.57
C LEU A 117 15.89 24.74 -22.68
N LEU A 118 16.80 24.83 -23.67
CA LEU A 118 16.94 23.83 -24.72
C LEU A 118 18.04 22.84 -24.35
N VAL A 119 17.74 21.54 -24.42
CA VAL A 119 18.66 20.46 -24.08
C VAL A 119 18.78 19.46 -25.22
N GLY A 120 20.00 19.26 -25.72
CA GLY A 120 20.34 18.19 -26.66
C GLY A 120 20.86 16.97 -25.92
N ASN A 121 20.09 15.88 -25.86
CA ASN A 121 20.46 14.66 -25.14
C ASN A 121 21.19 13.64 -26.03
N LYS A 122 21.88 12.68 -25.41
CA LYS A 122 22.70 11.62 -26.06
C LYS A 122 23.99 12.11 -26.73
N CYS A 123 24.61 13.15 -26.18
CA CYS A 123 25.88 13.69 -26.70
C CYS A 123 27.05 12.69 -26.63
N ASP A 124 26.90 11.56 -25.92
CA ASP A 124 27.85 10.45 -25.89
C ASP A 124 27.96 9.71 -27.23
N LEU A 125 26.94 9.78 -28.09
CA LEU A 125 26.90 9.11 -29.39
C LEU A 125 27.48 9.98 -30.52
N THR A 126 28.74 10.40 -30.38
CA THR A 126 29.41 11.31 -31.33
C THR A 126 29.43 10.80 -32.78
N THR A 127 29.49 9.48 -32.99
CA THR A 127 29.51 8.85 -34.32
C THR A 127 28.15 8.81 -35.01
N LYS A 128 27.05 8.95 -34.25
CA LYS A 128 25.67 8.97 -34.77
C LYS A 128 25.04 10.37 -34.67
N LYS A 129 25.83 11.38 -34.30
CA LYS A 129 25.36 12.75 -34.14
C LYS A 129 24.97 13.30 -35.52
N VAL A 130 23.70 13.69 -35.66
CA VAL A 130 23.16 14.26 -36.91
C VAL A 130 22.99 15.77 -36.77
N VAL A 131 22.75 16.27 -35.55
CA VAL A 131 22.57 17.70 -35.25
C VAL A 131 23.86 18.26 -34.64
N ASP A 132 24.51 19.19 -35.34
CA ASP A 132 25.71 19.86 -34.84
C ASP A 132 25.42 20.84 -33.69
N TYR A 133 26.36 20.93 -32.75
CA TYR A 133 26.27 21.82 -31.59
C TYR A 133 26.14 23.29 -32.00
N THR A 134 26.88 23.71 -33.02
CA THR A 134 26.87 25.09 -33.55
C THR A 134 25.50 25.46 -34.09
N THR A 135 24.89 24.58 -34.88
CA THR A 135 23.57 24.79 -35.48
C THR A 135 22.47 24.91 -34.42
N ALA A 136 22.48 24.02 -33.42
CA ALA A 136 21.51 24.07 -32.32
C ALA A 136 21.71 25.31 -31.43
N LYS A 137 22.96 25.72 -31.22
CA LYS A 137 23.31 26.92 -30.46
C LYS A 137 22.88 28.20 -31.16
N GLU A 138 23.15 28.34 -32.45
CA GLU A 138 22.68 29.49 -33.26
C GLU A 138 21.16 29.61 -33.23
N PHE A 139 20.46 28.47 -33.32
CA PHE A 139 19.00 28.44 -33.20
C PHE A 139 18.52 28.89 -31.82
N ALA A 140 19.15 28.43 -30.74
CA ALA A 140 18.81 28.83 -29.38
C ALA A 140 19.10 30.33 -29.11
N ASP A 141 20.25 30.82 -29.60
CA ASP A 141 20.66 32.22 -29.50
C ASP A 141 19.69 33.13 -30.28
N SER A 142 19.18 32.69 -31.43
CA SER A 142 18.17 33.45 -32.20
C SER A 142 16.84 33.66 -31.45
N LEU A 143 16.55 32.78 -30.49
CA LEU A 143 15.35 32.82 -29.65
C LEU A 143 15.64 33.30 -28.23
N ALA A 144 16.88 33.69 -27.92
CA ALA A 144 17.36 34.06 -26.59
C ALA A 144 17.09 33.00 -25.50
N ILE A 145 17.19 31.71 -25.86
CA ILE A 145 17.00 30.57 -24.94
C ILE A 145 18.37 29.96 -24.62
N PRO A 146 18.71 29.69 -23.34
CA PRO A 146 19.94 28.97 -23.01
C PRO A 146 19.97 27.55 -23.60
N PHE A 147 21.16 27.09 -24.01
CA PHE A 147 21.34 25.79 -24.65
C PHE A 147 22.46 24.97 -23.99
N LEU A 148 22.20 23.68 -23.74
CA LEU A 148 23.14 22.71 -23.19
C LEU A 148 23.02 21.35 -23.88
N GLU A 149 24.14 20.66 -24.10
CA GLU A 149 24.14 19.24 -24.47
C GLU A 149 24.37 18.37 -23.23
N THR A 150 23.59 17.30 -23.10
CA THR A 150 23.61 16.38 -21.96
C THR A 150 23.75 14.93 -22.42
N SER A 151 24.30 14.08 -21.55
CA SER A 151 24.23 12.62 -21.70
C SER A 151 23.68 12.00 -20.43
N ALA A 152 22.47 11.45 -20.50
CA ALA A 152 21.90 10.66 -19.42
C ALA A 152 22.72 9.38 -19.13
N LYS A 153 23.44 8.85 -20.13
CA LYS A 153 24.27 7.65 -19.99
C LYS A 153 25.53 7.94 -19.17
N ASN A 154 26.27 8.99 -19.53
CA ASN A 154 27.55 9.35 -18.90
C ASN A 154 27.41 10.41 -17.78
N ALA A 155 26.18 10.76 -17.41
CA ALA A 155 25.84 11.83 -16.46
C ALA A 155 26.42 13.22 -16.83
N THR A 156 26.84 13.42 -18.08
CA THR A 156 27.48 14.66 -18.53
C THR A 156 26.45 15.79 -18.61
N ASN A 157 26.71 16.91 -17.92
CA ASN A 157 25.91 18.14 -17.87
C ASN A 157 24.45 17.98 -17.40
N VAL A 158 24.04 16.81 -16.89
CA VAL A 158 22.66 16.58 -16.43
C VAL A 158 22.34 17.46 -15.23
N GLU A 159 23.18 17.44 -14.19
CA GLU A 159 23.00 18.27 -13.00
C GLU A 159 23.10 19.76 -13.32
N GLN A 160 24.04 20.15 -14.18
CA GLN A 160 24.20 21.52 -14.62
C GLN A 160 22.95 22.06 -15.32
N ALA A 161 22.23 21.26 -16.11
CA ALA A 161 21.00 21.70 -16.79
C ALA A 161 19.91 22.11 -15.79
N PHE A 162 19.65 21.28 -14.78
CA PHE A 162 18.64 21.56 -13.74
C PHE A 162 19.07 22.69 -12.80
N MET A 163 20.36 22.76 -12.45
CA MET A 163 20.90 23.85 -11.63
C MET A 163 20.84 25.20 -12.34
N THR A 164 21.16 25.24 -13.64
CA THR A 164 21.07 26.47 -14.46
C THR A 164 19.62 26.97 -14.54
N MET A 165 18.66 26.07 -14.74
CA MET A 165 17.24 26.42 -14.73
C MET A 165 16.79 26.97 -13.37
N ALA A 166 17.17 26.30 -12.28
CA ALA A 166 16.82 26.74 -10.93
C ALA A 166 17.44 28.12 -10.59
N ALA A 167 18.68 28.36 -10.99
CA ALA A 167 19.35 29.64 -10.82
C ALA A 167 18.63 30.77 -11.57
N GLU A 168 18.21 30.54 -12.81
CA GLU A 168 17.53 31.56 -13.62
C GLU A 168 16.13 31.89 -13.08
N ILE A 169 15.39 30.88 -12.60
CA ILE A 169 14.10 31.08 -11.92
C ILE A 169 14.31 31.85 -10.61
N LYS A 170 15.32 31.51 -9.83
CA LYS A 170 15.63 32.20 -8.57
C LYS A 170 16.02 33.66 -8.79
N LYS A 171 16.87 33.94 -9.78
CA LYS A 171 17.29 35.29 -10.17
C LYS A 171 16.10 36.18 -10.52
N ARG A 172 15.08 35.58 -11.16
CA ARG A 172 13.82 36.25 -11.47
C ARG A 172 12.93 36.47 -10.25
N MET A 173 12.84 35.49 -9.34
CA MET A 173 11.88 35.50 -8.23
C MET A 173 12.22 36.51 -7.11
N GLY A 174 13.46 36.98 -7.00
CA GLY A 174 13.88 37.99 -6.01
C GLY A 174 13.54 37.64 -4.55
N PRO A 175 13.92 38.49 -3.58
CA PRO A 175 13.55 38.32 -2.18
C PRO A 175 12.20 38.99 -1.92
N GLY A 176 11.07 38.37 -2.32
CA GLY A 176 9.77 39.04 -2.14
C GLY A 176 8.48 38.21 -2.23
N ALA A 177 8.49 36.94 -2.60
CA ALA A 177 7.26 36.13 -2.67
C ALA A 177 7.18 35.15 -1.51
N THR A 178 6.87 35.65 -0.31
CA THR A 178 6.46 34.81 0.83
C THR A 178 5.09 34.20 0.55
N ALA A 179 5.00 32.90 0.79
CA ALA A 179 3.80 32.07 0.70
C ALA A 179 2.59 32.76 1.34
N GLY A 180 1.57 33.04 0.52
CA GLY A 180 0.25 33.43 0.97
C GLY A 180 -0.40 32.25 1.70
N SER A 181 -0.48 32.38 3.02
CA SER A 181 -1.30 31.57 3.90
C SER A 181 -2.76 32.01 3.76
N ASP A 182 -3.59 31.18 3.12
CA ASP A 182 -5.03 31.23 3.32
C ASP A 182 -5.53 29.78 3.46
N LYS A 183 -5.78 29.40 4.71
CA LYS A 183 -6.64 28.26 5.05
C LYS A 183 -8.04 28.81 5.31
N PRO A 184 -9.04 28.51 4.47
CA PRO A 184 -10.39 28.35 4.95
C PRO A 184 -10.55 26.90 5.42
N ASN A 185 -10.58 26.71 6.74
CA ASN A 185 -11.17 25.51 7.33
C ASN A 185 -12.67 25.55 7.04
N LEU A 186 -13.10 24.86 5.99
CA LEU A 186 -14.46 24.38 5.82
C LEU A 186 -14.36 22.98 5.21
N LYS A 187 -14.31 21.96 6.08
CA LYS A 187 -14.67 20.60 5.69
C LYS A 187 -16.19 20.54 5.68
N ILE A 188 -16.76 20.59 4.49
CA ILE A 188 -18.10 20.06 4.23
C ILE A 188 -17.89 18.95 3.21
N ASP A 189 -17.49 17.79 3.71
CA ASP A 189 -17.34 16.56 2.92
C ASP A 189 -18.69 15.84 2.89
N SER A 190 -19.45 16.05 1.81
CA SER A 190 -20.77 15.46 1.59
C SER A 190 -20.65 14.02 1.05
N THR A 191 -21.15 13.02 1.80
CA THR A 191 -21.74 11.74 1.29
C THR A 191 -22.21 10.86 2.48
N PRO A 192 -23.32 10.08 2.38
CA PRO A 192 -23.22 8.69 2.87
C PRO A 192 -24.16 7.60 2.30
N TYR A 193 -23.72 6.34 2.44
CA TYR A 193 -24.57 5.12 2.43
C TYR A 193 -24.24 4.07 3.52
N GLY A 194 -23.46 4.45 4.55
CA GLY A 194 -23.28 3.69 5.80
C GLY A 194 -23.64 4.51 7.06
N PHE A 195 -24.27 5.68 6.87
CA PHE A 195 -24.56 6.64 7.94
C PHE A 195 -25.63 6.17 8.93
N ILE A 196 -26.64 5.42 8.45
CA ILE A 196 -27.64 4.79 9.33
C ILE A 196 -26.98 3.73 10.21
N ASN A 197 -26.12 2.88 9.64
CA ASN A 197 -25.41 1.83 10.39
C ASN A 197 -24.33 2.41 11.32
N SER A 198 -23.64 3.47 10.90
CA SER A 198 -22.73 4.24 11.74
C SER A 198 -23.45 4.92 12.90
N CYS A 199 -24.63 5.48 12.66
CA CYS A 199 -25.49 6.01 13.73
C CYS A 199 -25.96 4.90 14.68
N LEU A 200 -26.29 3.72 14.16
CA LEU A 200 -26.70 2.56 14.97
C LEU A 200 -25.55 2.09 15.86
N GLN A 201 -24.34 2.00 15.30
CA GLN A 201 -23.11 1.72 16.05
C GLN A 201 -22.86 2.79 17.12
N SER A 202 -22.97 4.07 16.79
CA SER A 202 -22.80 5.17 17.74
C SER A 202 -23.81 5.10 18.88
N LEU A 203 -25.09 4.83 18.58
CA LEU A 203 -26.12 4.62 19.59
C LEU A 203 -25.73 3.48 20.55
N VAL A 204 -25.29 2.34 19.99
CA VAL A 204 -24.96 1.17 20.80
C VAL A 204 -23.76 1.44 21.70
N VAL A 205 -22.71 2.05 21.16
CA VAL A 205 -21.50 2.36 21.92
C VAL A 205 -21.77 3.41 23.01
N GLU A 206 -22.50 4.48 22.70
CA GLU A 206 -22.77 5.57 23.64
C GLU A 206 -23.76 5.19 24.74
N LYS A 207 -24.81 4.44 24.42
CA LYS A 207 -25.86 4.09 25.39
C LYS A 207 -25.61 2.78 26.11
N PHE A 208 -25.00 1.81 25.44
CA PHE A 208 -24.88 0.43 25.93
C PHE A 208 -23.45 -0.08 26.05
N GLY A 209 -22.45 0.75 25.71
CA GLY A 209 -21.03 0.49 25.94
C GLY A 209 -20.35 -0.35 24.84
N HIS A 210 -19.02 -0.27 24.81
CA HIS A 210 -18.20 -0.91 23.79
C HIS A 210 -18.26 -2.46 23.83
N ASP A 211 -18.45 -3.05 25.00
CA ASP A 211 -18.55 -4.51 25.16
C ASP A 211 -19.79 -5.10 24.47
N THR A 212 -20.88 -4.34 24.43
CA THR A 212 -22.11 -4.71 23.71
C THR A 212 -21.90 -4.65 22.20
N TRP A 213 -21.16 -3.65 21.72
CA TRP A 213 -20.78 -3.54 20.31
C TRP A 213 -19.88 -4.70 19.85
N VAL A 214 -18.91 -5.12 20.66
CA VAL A 214 -18.02 -6.25 20.34
C VAL A 214 -18.80 -7.56 20.20
N LYS A 215 -19.86 -7.76 21.01
CA LYS A 215 -20.76 -8.92 20.87
C LYS A 215 -21.53 -8.86 19.56
N LEU A 216 -22.03 -7.69 19.17
CA LEU A 216 -22.71 -7.49 17.89
C LEU A 216 -21.78 -7.59 16.68
N SER A 217 -20.52 -7.16 16.79
CA SER A 217 -19.53 -7.26 15.70
C SER A 217 -19.04 -8.68 15.43
N SER A 218 -19.28 -9.62 16.36
CA SER A 218 -19.00 -11.04 16.17
C SER A 218 -19.99 -11.75 15.22
N LEU A 219 -21.06 -11.07 14.79
CA LEU A 219 -22.03 -11.60 13.83
C LEU A 219 -21.41 -11.74 12.42
N PRO A 220 -21.74 -12.81 11.68
CA PRO A 220 -21.24 -13.02 10.33
C PRO A 220 -21.67 -11.87 9.40
N GLY A 221 -20.67 -11.18 8.82
CA GLY A 221 -20.88 -10.08 7.87
C GLY A 221 -20.82 -8.67 8.45
N VAL A 222 -20.71 -8.54 9.78
CA VAL A 222 -20.56 -7.23 10.46
C VAL A 222 -19.09 -6.86 10.56
N GLN A 223 -18.74 -5.62 10.18
CA GLN A 223 -17.39 -5.07 10.31
C GLN A 223 -17.27 -4.30 11.64
N ASP A 224 -16.08 -4.26 12.24
CA ASP A 224 -15.86 -3.56 13.53
C ASP A 224 -16.15 -2.05 13.48
N THR A 225 -16.10 -1.45 12.29
CA THR A 225 -16.44 -0.04 12.07
C THR A 225 -17.18 0.10 10.75
N PHE A 226 -18.37 0.69 10.78
CA PHE A 226 -19.08 1.01 9.56
C PHE A 226 -18.46 2.22 8.88
N MET A 227 -18.08 2.03 7.62
CA MET A 227 -17.65 3.14 6.78
C MET A 227 -18.89 3.91 6.32
N THR A 228 -18.92 5.21 6.62
CA THR A 228 -20.05 6.11 6.30
C THR A 228 -20.38 6.15 4.79
N TYR A 229 -19.43 5.72 3.94
CA TYR A 229 -19.48 5.81 2.48
C TYR A 229 -19.73 4.48 1.75
N THR A 230 -19.93 3.36 2.45
CA THR A 230 -20.16 2.02 1.85
C THR A 230 -21.62 1.61 1.95
N VAL A 231 -22.18 1.03 0.88
CA VAL A 231 -23.55 0.48 0.88
C VAL A 231 -23.57 -0.87 1.59
N TYR A 232 -24.47 -1.01 2.57
CA TYR A 232 -24.74 -2.26 3.28
C TYR A 232 -26.13 -2.78 2.91
N ASP A 233 -26.31 -4.10 2.92
CA ASP A 233 -27.60 -4.73 2.66
C ASP A 233 -28.61 -4.41 3.78
N ASP A 234 -29.86 -4.12 3.43
CA ASP A 234 -30.94 -3.84 4.38
C ASP A 234 -31.15 -5.00 5.37
N ILE A 235 -30.87 -6.24 4.92
CA ILE A 235 -30.91 -7.44 5.75
C ILE A 235 -29.95 -7.33 6.94
N LEU A 236 -28.77 -6.72 6.73
CA LEU A 236 -27.76 -6.53 7.77
C LEU A 236 -28.23 -5.52 8.82
N THR A 237 -28.81 -4.40 8.39
CA THR A 237 -29.37 -3.37 9.28
C THR A 237 -30.50 -3.93 10.15
N LEU A 238 -31.43 -4.70 9.56
CA LEU A 238 -32.53 -5.34 10.28
C LEU A 238 -32.04 -6.42 11.26
N SER A 239 -31.01 -7.18 10.87
CA SER A 239 -30.41 -8.20 11.73
C SER A 239 -29.71 -7.58 12.94
N LEU A 240 -29.00 -6.47 12.76
CA LEU A 240 -28.36 -5.72 13.85
C LEU A 240 -29.36 -5.16 14.86
N VAL A 241 -30.49 -4.60 14.38
CA VAL A 241 -31.54 -4.11 15.27
C VAL A 241 -32.17 -5.26 16.04
N THR A 242 -32.44 -6.39 15.38
CA THR A 242 -33.04 -7.57 16.02
C THR A 242 -32.12 -8.15 17.09
N GLU A 243 -30.83 -8.28 16.80
CA GLU A 243 -29.85 -8.80 17.75
C GLU A 243 -29.53 -7.79 18.88
N ALA A 244 -29.53 -6.49 18.59
CA ALA A 244 -29.44 -5.48 19.63
C ALA A 244 -30.63 -5.54 20.58
N CYS A 245 -31.85 -5.76 20.06
CA CYS A 245 -33.05 -5.93 20.89
C CYS A 245 -32.98 -7.21 21.74
N SER A 246 -32.49 -8.33 21.20
CA SER A 246 -32.36 -9.60 21.92
C SER A 246 -31.30 -9.53 23.03
N LEU A 247 -30.17 -8.87 22.78
CA LEU A 247 -29.08 -8.71 23.75
C LEU A 247 -29.41 -7.71 24.87
N LEU A 248 -30.24 -6.72 24.59
CA LEU A 248 -30.59 -5.64 25.52
C LEU A 248 -31.90 -5.88 26.29
N ASP A 249 -32.68 -6.90 25.91
CA ASP A 249 -34.02 -7.19 26.45
C ASP A 249 -34.99 -6.00 26.31
N VAL A 250 -34.91 -5.30 25.17
CA VAL A 250 -35.75 -4.14 24.84
C VAL A 250 -36.62 -4.47 23.63
N SER A 251 -37.88 -4.04 23.62
CA SER A 251 -38.75 -4.22 22.46
C SER A 251 -38.28 -3.40 21.26
N ALA A 252 -38.47 -3.93 20.05
CA ALA A 252 -38.07 -3.26 18.81
C ALA A 252 -38.65 -1.84 18.68
N ASP A 253 -39.88 -1.61 19.14
CA ASP A 253 -40.53 -0.29 19.09
C ASP A 253 -39.83 0.74 19.99
N VAL A 254 -39.39 0.33 21.18
CA VAL A 254 -38.68 1.20 22.12
C VAL A 254 -37.27 1.49 21.59
N PHE A 255 -36.61 0.48 21.03
CA PHE A 255 -35.29 0.63 20.44
C PHE A 255 -35.29 1.53 19.20
N LEU A 256 -36.26 1.36 18.28
CA LEU A 256 -36.41 2.20 17.09
C LEU A 256 -36.76 3.65 17.45
N LYS A 257 -37.49 3.87 18.55
CA LYS A 257 -37.76 5.22 19.06
C LYS A 257 -36.49 5.89 19.57
N LEU A 258 -35.69 5.19 20.38
CA LEU A 258 -34.38 5.64 20.85
C LEU A 258 -33.42 5.92 19.68
N PHE A 259 -33.44 5.05 18.68
CA PHE A 259 -32.67 5.23 17.45
C PHE A 259 -33.08 6.49 16.70
N GLY A 260 -34.40 6.76 16.56
CA GLY A 260 -34.89 7.98 15.91
C GLY A 260 -34.44 9.28 16.62
N GLU A 261 -34.49 9.31 17.95
CA GLU A 261 -34.00 10.47 18.72
C GLU A 261 -32.48 10.67 18.55
N HIS A 262 -31.71 9.59 18.63
CA HIS A 262 -30.25 9.64 18.48
C HIS A 262 -29.84 9.99 17.04
N PHE A 263 -30.56 9.47 16.05
CA PHE A 263 -30.35 9.78 14.63
C PHE A 263 -30.53 11.26 14.33
N PHE A 264 -31.53 11.91 14.94
CA PHE A 264 -31.70 13.35 14.78
C PHE A 264 -30.52 14.15 15.37
N GLN A 265 -30.00 13.76 16.54
CA GLN A 265 -28.80 14.38 17.12
C GLN A 265 -27.56 14.11 16.27
N PHE A 266 -27.42 12.89 15.77
CA PHE A 266 -26.33 12.48 14.90
C PHE A 266 -26.31 13.31 13.60
N CYS A 267 -27.48 13.56 12.99
CA CYS A 267 -27.61 14.47 11.85
C CYS A 267 -27.15 15.89 12.18
N LYS A 268 -27.48 16.41 13.36
CA LYS A 268 -27.03 17.75 13.79
C LYS A 268 -25.51 17.81 13.95
N GLN A 269 -24.92 16.81 14.62
CA GLN A 269 -23.47 16.69 14.80
C GLN A 269 -22.73 16.50 13.47
N ALA A 270 -23.36 15.82 12.52
CA ALA A 270 -22.85 15.66 11.15
C ALA A 270 -22.94 16.93 10.28
N GLY A 271 -23.42 18.06 10.83
CA GLY A 271 -23.46 19.34 10.15
C GLY A 271 -24.78 19.66 9.43
N TYR A 272 -25.82 18.81 9.54
CA TYR A 272 -27.14 19.08 8.98
C TYR A 272 -28.03 19.98 9.86
N ASP A 273 -27.53 20.47 11.00
CA ASP A 273 -28.30 21.28 11.97
C ASP A 273 -28.92 22.52 11.32
N THR A 274 -28.14 23.27 10.54
CA THR A 274 -28.64 24.50 9.87
C THR A 274 -29.71 24.16 8.84
N MET A 275 -29.52 23.10 8.05
CA MET A 275 -30.48 22.68 7.03
C MET A 275 -31.80 22.24 7.66
N LEU A 276 -31.75 21.42 8.72
CA LEU A 276 -32.92 20.94 9.43
C LEU A 276 -33.71 22.08 10.10
N ARG A 277 -33.03 23.09 10.66
CA ARG A 277 -33.67 24.27 11.25
C ARG A 277 -34.38 25.16 10.23
N THR A 278 -33.91 25.16 8.99
CA THR A 278 -34.45 26.04 7.93
C THR A 278 -35.59 25.43 7.12
N LEU A 279 -35.98 24.18 7.39
CA LEU A 279 -37.01 23.47 6.61
C LEU A 279 -38.43 24.00 6.82
N GLY A 280 -38.73 24.62 7.96
CA GLY A 280 -40.05 25.19 8.20
C GLY A 280 -40.12 25.98 9.50
N GLY A 281 -40.97 27.00 9.55
CA GLY A 281 -41.21 27.81 10.75
C GLY A 281 -42.15 27.15 11.76
N ASN A 282 -42.82 26.08 11.36
CA ASN A 282 -43.65 25.23 12.21
C ASN A 282 -43.58 23.76 11.77
N LEU A 283 -44.12 22.85 12.59
CA LEU A 283 -44.04 21.40 12.34
C LEU A 283 -44.73 20.99 11.03
N ILE A 284 -45.79 21.69 10.62
CA ILE A 284 -46.54 21.39 9.38
C ILE A 284 -45.68 21.76 8.16
N GLU A 285 -45.15 22.98 8.12
CA GLU A 285 -44.22 23.43 7.07
C GLU A 285 -42.96 22.55 7.01
N PHE A 286 -42.45 22.12 8.17
CA PHE A 286 -41.31 21.21 8.24
C PHE A 286 -41.63 19.86 7.59
N ILE A 287 -42.81 19.27 7.86
CA ILE A 287 -43.27 18.01 7.25
C ILE A 287 -43.51 18.20 5.75
N GLU A 288 -44.15 19.30 5.34
CA GLU A 288 -44.42 19.60 3.94
C GLU A 288 -43.12 19.73 3.12
N ASN A 289 -42.08 20.33 3.71
CA ASN A 289 -40.77 20.47 3.07
C ASN A 289 -39.85 19.27 3.28
N LEU A 290 -40.22 18.29 4.11
CA LEU A 290 -39.45 17.07 4.33
C LEU A 290 -39.36 16.25 3.03
N ASP A 291 -40.42 16.18 2.25
CA ASP A 291 -40.42 15.52 0.93
C ASP A 291 -39.55 16.26 -0.09
N ALA A 292 -39.49 17.59 -0.01
CA ALA A 292 -38.60 18.41 -0.83
C ALA A 292 -37.13 18.17 -0.46
N LEU A 293 -36.83 18.09 0.85
CA LEU A 293 -35.54 17.68 1.38
C LEU A 293 -35.20 16.26 0.91
N HIS A 294 -36.08 15.28 1.11
CA HIS A 294 -35.84 13.91 0.68
C HIS A 294 -35.70 13.80 -0.84
N SER A 295 -36.38 14.64 -1.63
CA SER A 295 -36.20 14.72 -3.08
C SER A 295 -34.85 15.33 -3.48
N TYR A 296 -34.36 16.31 -2.72
CA TYR A 296 -33.04 16.92 -2.87
C TYR A 296 -31.92 15.94 -2.45
N LEU A 297 -32.13 15.25 -1.34
CA LEU A 297 -31.31 14.15 -0.87
C LEU A 297 -31.37 12.98 -1.88
N ALA A 298 -32.51 12.66 -2.49
CA ALA A 298 -32.62 11.61 -3.53
C ALA A 298 -31.99 12.00 -4.89
N LEU A 299 -31.58 13.26 -5.08
CA LEU A 299 -30.73 13.69 -6.20
C LEU A 299 -29.25 13.45 -5.91
N SER A 300 -28.86 13.45 -4.63
CA SER A 300 -27.52 13.14 -4.12
C SER A 300 -27.35 11.67 -3.70
N TYR A 301 -28.45 10.95 -3.45
CA TYR A 301 -28.51 9.58 -2.96
C TYR A 301 -29.46 8.75 -3.86
N GLN A 302 -28.99 7.65 -4.44
CA GLN A 302 -29.81 6.80 -5.32
C GLN A 302 -30.53 5.73 -4.49
N PHE A 303 -31.87 5.76 -4.44
CA PHE A 303 -32.75 4.78 -3.74
C PHE A 303 -32.94 4.96 -2.23
N ILE A 304 -33.36 6.13 -1.77
CA ILE A 304 -33.99 6.27 -0.43
C ILE A 304 -35.51 6.12 -0.60
N SER A 305 -36.14 5.13 0.03
CA SER A 305 -37.59 5.13 0.26
C SER A 305 -37.84 5.82 1.62
N ALA A 306 -38.60 6.91 1.60
CA ALA A 306 -38.89 7.70 2.79
C ALA A 306 -40.10 7.09 3.53
N ASN A 307 -39.91 6.74 4.80
CA ASN A 307 -40.98 6.75 5.78
C ASN A 307 -40.40 7.34 7.08
N PRO A 308 -40.80 8.55 7.49
CA PRO A 308 -40.33 9.13 8.75
C PRO A 308 -40.82 8.27 9.91
N ALA A 309 -39.89 7.69 10.66
CA ALA A 309 -40.21 6.95 11.88
C ALA A 309 -40.71 7.92 12.97
N ALA A 310 -41.72 7.50 13.74
CA ALA A 310 -42.36 8.31 14.78
C ALA A 310 -41.38 8.95 15.78
N GLY A 311 -40.25 8.29 16.07
CA GLY A 311 -39.21 8.82 16.98
C GLY A 311 -38.48 10.07 16.47
N ILE A 312 -38.25 10.19 15.16
CA ILE A 312 -37.59 11.36 14.57
C ILE A 312 -38.50 12.59 14.68
N MET A 313 -39.80 12.40 14.43
CA MET A 313 -40.78 13.47 14.44
C MET A 313 -41.07 14.01 15.85
N GLU A 314 -41.09 13.13 16.86
CA GLU A 314 -41.20 13.56 18.26
C GLU A 314 -39.95 14.36 18.71
N ALA A 315 -38.75 13.96 18.28
CA ALA A 315 -37.51 14.68 18.57
C ALA A 315 -37.49 16.08 17.92
N VAL A 316 -37.88 16.17 16.65
CA VAL A 316 -38.01 17.43 15.90
C VAL A 316 -38.99 18.38 16.58
N ALA A 317 -40.18 17.89 16.94
CA ALA A 317 -41.22 18.71 17.57
C ALA A 317 -40.76 19.26 18.93
N ARG A 318 -40.07 18.43 19.73
CA ARG A 318 -39.54 18.83 21.04
C ARG A 318 -38.39 19.83 20.92
N GLU A 319 -37.45 19.61 20.01
CA GLU A 319 -36.19 20.39 19.98
C GLU A 319 -36.19 21.60 19.08
N LEU A 320 -36.93 21.59 17.97
CA LEU A 320 -36.99 22.72 17.05
C LEU A 320 -38.16 23.66 17.31
N PHE A 321 -39.27 23.13 17.85
CA PHE A 321 -40.53 23.85 17.98
C PHE A 321 -41.08 23.89 19.42
N ASP A 322 -40.29 23.43 20.41
CA ASP A 322 -40.63 23.38 21.85
C ASP A 322 -42.06 22.82 22.11
N SER A 323 -42.46 21.84 21.31
CA SER A 323 -43.83 21.32 21.26
C SER A 323 -43.84 19.85 21.66
N LYS A 324 -44.69 19.49 22.63
CA LYS A 324 -44.89 18.09 23.01
C LYS A 324 -45.92 17.46 22.06
N VAL A 325 -45.45 16.50 21.27
CA VAL A 325 -46.26 15.78 20.28
C VAL A 325 -46.27 14.30 20.64
N THR A 326 -47.45 13.70 20.61
CA THR A 326 -47.63 12.25 20.71
C THR A 326 -48.14 11.72 19.39
N MET A 327 -47.42 10.77 18.79
CA MET A 327 -47.83 10.10 17.56
C MET A 327 -48.40 8.72 17.88
N VAL A 328 -49.64 8.46 17.47
CA VAL A 328 -50.30 7.15 17.61
C VAL A 328 -50.63 6.63 16.22
N VAL A 329 -50.26 5.37 15.95
CA VAL A 329 -50.64 4.68 14.71
C VAL A 329 -52.13 4.36 14.76
N LEU A 330 -52.90 4.81 13.77
CA LEU A 330 -54.32 4.46 13.65
C LEU A 330 -54.49 3.05 13.07
N ASN A 331 -55.55 2.35 13.48
CA ASN A 331 -55.85 1.00 12.99
C ASN A 331 -56.22 1.03 11.49
N GLN A 332 -55.70 0.08 10.70
CA GLN A 332 -55.92 -0.03 9.24
C GLN A 332 -57.40 -0.15 8.83
N SER A 333 -58.30 -0.52 9.73
CA SER A 333 -59.75 -0.57 9.48
C SER A 333 -60.40 0.82 9.37
N GLU A 334 -59.82 1.86 9.95
CA GLU A 334 -60.29 3.26 9.79
C GLU A 334 -59.77 3.91 8.48
N GLU A 335 -58.80 3.28 7.81
CA GLU A 335 -58.23 3.71 6.52
C GLU A 335 -59.19 3.42 5.35
N ASP A 336 -59.86 2.27 5.36
CA ASP A 336 -60.80 1.84 4.31
C ASP A 336 -62.02 2.78 4.19
N GLU A 337 -62.50 3.38 5.29
CA GLU A 337 -63.61 4.33 5.26
C GLU A 337 -63.21 5.73 4.73
N ARG A 338 -61.92 6.09 4.78
CA ARG A 338 -61.45 7.46 4.49
C ARG A 338 -60.75 7.63 3.14
N THR A 339 -60.04 6.61 2.66
CA THR A 339 -59.20 6.70 1.45
C THR A 339 -59.43 5.57 0.44
N GLY A 340 -60.09 4.48 0.85
CA GLY A 340 -60.41 3.35 -0.02
C GLY A 340 -59.20 2.58 -0.58
N LYS A 341 -58.02 2.72 0.03
CA LYS A 341 -56.78 1.98 -0.32
C LYS A 341 -55.96 1.64 0.92
N LYS A 342 -55.39 0.43 0.97
CA LYS A 342 -54.59 -0.14 2.08
C LYS A 342 -53.07 -0.02 1.88
N GLU A 343 -52.57 1.16 1.56
CA GLU A 343 -51.15 1.33 1.23
C GLU A 343 -50.39 2.29 2.18
N HIS A 344 -51.03 2.88 3.20
CA HIS A 344 -50.42 3.93 4.03
C HIS A 344 -50.52 3.67 5.54
N VAL A 345 -49.44 3.94 6.28
CA VAL A 345 -49.48 4.00 7.74
C VAL A 345 -49.91 5.40 8.15
N VAL A 346 -51.09 5.54 8.76
CA VAL A 346 -51.64 6.83 9.18
C VAL A 346 -51.27 7.13 10.62
N PHE A 347 -50.53 8.22 10.84
CA PHE A 347 -50.17 8.70 12.17
C PHE A 347 -51.15 9.81 12.60
N LEU A 348 -51.80 9.63 13.76
CA LEU A 348 -52.52 10.70 14.43
C LEU A 348 -51.53 11.51 15.26
N VAL A 349 -51.31 12.76 14.86
CA VAL A 349 -50.40 13.69 15.54
C VAL A 349 -51.21 14.57 16.48
N LYS A 350 -51.09 14.35 17.80
CA LYS A 350 -51.69 15.24 18.82
C LYS A 350 -50.62 16.18 19.36
N GLN A 351 -50.70 17.46 18.99
CA GLN A 351 -49.87 18.53 19.54
C GLN A 351 -50.60 19.20 20.71
N THR A 352 -50.00 19.22 21.90
CA THR A 352 -50.56 19.95 23.04
C THR A 352 -49.87 21.30 23.20
N ASN A 353 -50.39 22.34 22.55
CA ASN A 353 -50.08 23.75 22.81
C ASN A 353 -51.39 24.57 22.96
N GLN A 354 -51.39 25.57 23.84
CA GLN A 354 -52.58 26.38 24.15
C GLN A 354 -53.13 27.12 22.91
N ALA A 355 -54.45 27.03 22.76
CA ALA A 355 -55.36 27.89 21.99
C ALA A 355 -54.99 28.24 20.52
N GLY A 356 -55.61 27.52 19.59
CA GLY A 356 -55.76 27.94 18.18
C GLY A 356 -56.60 26.92 17.41
N LYS A 357 -57.67 27.39 16.75
CA LYS A 357 -58.77 26.58 16.18
C LYS A 357 -58.33 25.53 15.14
N PRO A 358 -59.03 24.39 15.04
CA PRO A 358 -58.78 23.39 14.01
C PRO A 358 -59.52 23.78 12.72
N THR A 359 -58.84 23.66 11.59
CA THR A 359 -59.46 23.46 10.28
C THR A 359 -58.72 22.32 9.61
N ASP A 360 -59.31 21.13 9.70
CA ASP A 360 -58.92 19.95 8.95
C ASP A 360 -59.15 20.17 7.45
N GLN A 361 -58.15 19.85 6.64
CA GLN A 361 -58.15 18.74 5.66
C GLN A 361 -57.16 19.01 4.52
N VAL A 362 -56.02 18.32 4.55
CA VAL A 362 -55.14 18.10 3.38
C VAL A 362 -54.60 16.66 3.41
N VAL A 363 -54.40 16.10 2.19
CA VAL A 363 -53.36 15.12 1.72
C VAL A 363 -53.92 13.72 1.32
N PRO A 364 -53.41 12.95 0.30
CA PRO A 364 -52.30 13.15 -0.68
C PRO A 364 -52.70 12.91 -2.17
N SER A 365 -51.72 13.03 -3.09
CA SER A 365 -51.80 12.31 -4.39
C SER A 365 -50.42 11.82 -4.86
N GLN A 366 -50.37 10.62 -5.45
CA GLN A 366 -49.85 10.46 -6.82
C GLN A 366 -50.51 9.28 -7.57
N ARG A 367 -50.61 9.50 -8.89
CA ARG A 367 -51.12 8.67 -10.01
C ARG A 367 -52.64 8.61 -10.20
N GLY A 368 -53.09 9.14 -11.35
CA GLY A 368 -54.42 8.91 -11.90
C GLY A 368 -55.30 10.15 -12.08
N VAL A 369 -54.73 11.36 -12.07
CA VAL A 369 -55.51 12.60 -12.20
C VAL A 369 -55.79 12.90 -13.68
N THR A 370 -57.06 13.10 -14.04
CA THR A 370 -57.45 13.59 -15.36
C THR A 370 -56.95 15.03 -15.55
N PHE A 371 -56.33 15.33 -16.69
CA PHE A 371 -55.70 16.62 -16.96
C PHE A 371 -56.75 17.68 -17.33
N THR A 372 -57.49 18.19 -16.34
CA THR A 372 -58.47 19.29 -16.50
C THR A 372 -58.11 20.46 -15.58
N ILE A 373 -58.50 21.69 -15.98
CA ILE A 373 -58.18 22.91 -15.23
C ILE A 373 -58.71 22.84 -13.79
N GLU A 374 -59.93 22.35 -13.59
CA GLU A 374 -60.53 22.16 -12.26
C GLU A 374 -59.75 21.16 -11.41
N SER A 375 -59.19 20.11 -12.03
CA SER A 375 -58.40 19.12 -11.31
C SER A 375 -57.02 19.67 -10.95
N ILE A 376 -56.38 20.46 -11.82
CA ILE A 376 -55.07 21.08 -11.53
C ILE A 376 -55.23 22.15 -10.44
N LYS A 377 -56.34 22.89 -10.40
CA LYS A 377 -56.66 23.83 -9.30
C LYS A 377 -56.71 23.15 -7.92
N LYS A 378 -57.16 21.89 -7.84
CA LYS A 378 -57.17 21.11 -6.58
C LYS A 378 -55.76 20.76 -6.08
N PHE A 379 -54.76 20.77 -6.97
CA PHE A 379 -53.38 20.41 -6.68
C PHE A 379 -52.40 21.56 -6.96
N ILE A 380 -52.86 22.82 -6.88
CA ILE A 380 -52.10 24.00 -7.31
C ILE A 380 -50.80 24.22 -6.49
N ASN A 381 -50.77 23.72 -5.26
CA ASN A 381 -49.61 23.78 -4.37
C ASN A 381 -48.59 22.66 -4.64
N SER A 382 -48.93 21.68 -5.50
CA SER A 382 -48.03 20.58 -5.84
C SER A 382 -47.06 20.95 -6.96
N GLN A 383 -45.87 20.36 -6.95
CA GLN A 383 -44.96 20.43 -8.08
C GLN A 383 -45.36 19.41 -9.15
N PHE A 384 -45.59 19.88 -10.37
CA PHE A 384 -45.95 19.06 -11.51
C PHE A 384 -44.72 18.74 -12.34
N VAL A 385 -44.65 17.50 -12.83
CA VAL A 385 -43.64 17.06 -13.80
C VAL A 385 -44.32 16.72 -15.11
N LEU A 386 -44.16 17.58 -16.12
CA LEU A 386 -44.64 17.34 -17.47
C LEU A 386 -43.54 16.67 -18.30
N LYS A 387 -43.93 15.76 -19.20
CA LYS A 387 -43.00 15.15 -20.16
C LYS A 387 -43.32 15.66 -21.55
N THR A 388 -42.32 16.14 -22.27
CA THR A 388 -42.46 16.44 -23.69
C THR A 388 -42.14 15.18 -24.49
N PHE A 389 -42.87 14.96 -25.58
CA PHE A 389 -42.60 13.89 -26.54
C PHE A 389 -42.08 14.54 -27.82
N LYS A 390 -40.83 14.29 -28.18
CA LYS A 390 -40.24 14.75 -29.44
C LYS A 390 -39.46 13.57 -30.04
N ASP A 391 -40.06 12.91 -31.02
CA ASP A 391 -39.63 11.64 -31.64
C ASP A 391 -39.29 10.49 -30.66
N LYS A 392 -39.22 9.25 -31.18
CA LYS A 392 -39.24 7.99 -30.40
C LYS A 392 -38.09 7.79 -29.38
N TYR A 393 -37.14 8.71 -29.24
CA TYR A 393 -35.87 8.45 -28.55
C TYR A 393 -35.47 9.44 -27.44
N SER A 394 -36.12 10.60 -27.27
CA SER A 394 -35.80 11.50 -26.15
C SER A 394 -37.06 12.12 -25.53
N THR A 395 -37.19 12.02 -24.20
CA THR A 395 -38.30 12.65 -23.46
C THR A 395 -37.71 13.63 -22.46
N LEU A 396 -37.94 14.93 -22.69
CA LEU A 396 -37.56 15.96 -21.72
C LEU A 396 -38.62 16.03 -20.63
N LYS A 397 -38.17 15.99 -19.37
CA LYS A 397 -39.03 16.16 -18.20
C LYS A 397 -38.89 17.58 -17.71
N LEU A 398 -39.98 18.33 -17.69
CA LEU A 398 -40.07 19.66 -17.13
C LEU A 398 -40.67 19.54 -15.73
N ARG A 399 -40.01 20.09 -14.71
CA ARG A 399 -40.50 20.12 -13.33
C ARG A 399 -40.80 21.57 -12.97
N GLY A 400 -41.98 21.83 -12.40
CA GLY A 400 -42.43 23.19 -12.19
C GLY A 400 -43.72 23.29 -11.39
N GLN A 401 -44.18 24.51 -11.17
CA GLN A 401 -45.44 24.80 -10.48
C GLN A 401 -46.47 25.36 -11.45
N MET A 402 -47.74 25.01 -11.22
CA MET A 402 -48.87 25.57 -11.95
C MET A 402 -49.44 26.74 -11.14
N LEU A 403 -49.62 27.90 -11.78
CA LEU A 403 -50.15 29.12 -11.19
C LEU A 403 -51.43 29.51 -11.92
N TRP A 404 -52.51 29.72 -11.18
CA TRP A 404 -53.76 30.20 -11.74
C TRP A 404 -53.80 31.73 -11.70
N ILE A 405 -54.06 32.36 -12.85
CA ILE A 405 -54.17 33.81 -12.96
C ILE A 405 -55.65 34.16 -13.17
N ASP A 406 -56.32 34.58 -12.10
CA ASP A 406 -57.76 34.89 -12.10
C ASP A 406 -58.14 35.97 -13.13
N SER A 407 -57.30 36.99 -13.31
CA SER A 407 -57.55 38.11 -14.24
C SER A 407 -57.52 37.70 -15.71
N LEU A 408 -56.84 36.61 -16.05
CA LEU A 408 -56.68 36.13 -17.43
C LEU A 408 -57.42 34.82 -17.70
N GLY A 409 -57.97 34.18 -16.66
CA GLY A 409 -58.62 32.88 -16.76
C GLY A 409 -57.70 31.77 -17.28
N CYS A 410 -56.39 31.88 -17.05
CA CYS A 410 -55.39 30.96 -17.59
C CYS A 410 -54.50 30.33 -16.50
N MET A 411 -53.93 29.16 -16.82
CA MET A 411 -52.96 28.46 -15.98
C MET A 411 -51.56 28.66 -16.55
N LEU A 412 -50.67 29.28 -15.78
CA LEU A 412 -49.27 29.46 -16.10
C LEU A 412 -48.46 28.30 -15.52
N TYR A 413 -47.61 27.67 -16.33
CA TYR A 413 -46.68 26.64 -15.85
C TYR A 413 -45.26 27.19 -15.86
N LEU A 414 -44.73 27.47 -14.67
CA LEU A 414 -43.32 27.87 -14.50
C LEU A 414 -42.51 26.62 -14.21
N CYS A 415 -41.58 26.28 -15.10
CA CYS A 415 -40.85 25.03 -15.02
C CYS A 415 -39.40 25.15 -15.47
N SER A 416 -38.61 24.22 -14.96
CA SER A 416 -37.21 24.02 -15.32
C SER A 416 -37.03 22.58 -15.81
N PRO A 417 -36.14 22.35 -16.80
CA PRO A 417 -35.85 21.01 -17.28
C PRO A 417 -35.14 20.20 -16.19
N LYS A 418 -35.59 18.97 -15.94
CA LYS A 418 -34.98 18.07 -14.95
C LYS A 418 -33.78 17.38 -15.57
N LEU A 419 -32.61 18.00 -15.46
CA LEU A 419 -31.32 17.51 -15.96
C LEU A 419 -30.32 17.37 -14.82
N ARG A 420 -29.47 16.33 -14.86
CA ARG A 420 -28.48 16.04 -13.81
C ARG A 420 -27.04 16.09 -14.29
N SER A 421 -26.79 16.00 -15.59
CA SER A 421 -25.44 16.01 -16.14
C SER A 421 -25.39 16.77 -17.46
N LEU A 422 -24.19 17.22 -17.84
CA LEU A 422 -23.98 17.81 -19.18
C LEU A 422 -24.26 16.80 -20.30
N GLN A 423 -24.12 15.51 -20.02
CA GLN A 423 -24.40 14.46 -20.99
C GLN A 423 -25.90 14.33 -21.24
N GLU A 424 -26.73 14.34 -20.19
CA GLU A 424 -28.20 14.38 -20.34
C GLU A 424 -28.67 15.65 -21.06
N LEU A 425 -28.00 16.79 -20.81
CA LEU A 425 -28.28 18.06 -21.47
C LEU A 425 -27.97 17.96 -22.98
N GLN A 426 -26.85 17.34 -23.35
CA GLN A 426 -26.47 17.06 -24.74
C GLN A 426 -27.42 16.05 -25.42
N ASP A 427 -27.80 14.98 -24.73
CA ASP A 427 -28.68 13.92 -25.25
C ASP A 427 -30.09 14.46 -25.58
N VAL A 428 -30.55 15.46 -24.83
CA VAL A 428 -31.83 16.15 -25.07
C VAL A 428 -31.68 17.30 -26.08
N GLY A 429 -30.46 17.62 -26.51
CA GLY A 429 -30.17 18.68 -27.48
C GLY A 429 -30.37 20.10 -26.92
N LEU A 430 -30.33 20.25 -25.59
CA LEU A 430 -30.34 21.53 -24.91
C LEU A 430 -28.90 22.00 -24.68
N HIS A 431 -28.70 23.31 -24.66
CA HIS A 431 -27.43 23.93 -24.33
C HIS A 431 -27.51 24.60 -22.95
N LEU A 432 -26.36 24.81 -22.31
CA LEU A 432 -26.28 25.61 -21.09
C LEU A 432 -26.80 27.04 -21.29
N ALA A 433 -26.79 27.55 -22.54
CA ALA A 433 -27.36 28.83 -22.91
C ALA A 433 -28.91 28.85 -22.85
N ASP A 434 -29.57 27.70 -22.99
CA ASP A 434 -31.03 27.57 -22.92
C ASP A 434 -31.53 27.57 -21.48
N LEU A 435 -30.63 27.44 -20.50
CA LEU A 435 -30.91 27.57 -19.07
C LEU A 435 -30.63 29.00 -18.63
N ALA A 436 -31.66 29.65 -18.09
CA ALA A 436 -31.54 30.98 -17.54
C ALA A 436 -30.50 31.02 -16.40
N GLN A 437 -29.78 32.14 -16.26
CA GLN A 437 -28.73 32.27 -15.24
C GLN A 437 -29.26 32.17 -13.80
N HIS A 438 -30.53 32.46 -13.57
CA HIS A 438 -31.19 32.35 -12.26
C HIS A 438 -31.81 30.96 -12.01
N ASP A 439 -31.73 30.04 -12.98
CA ASP A 439 -32.24 28.68 -12.83
C ASP A 439 -31.21 27.81 -12.09
N VAL A 440 -31.61 27.30 -10.93
CA VAL A 440 -30.79 26.43 -10.06
C VAL A 440 -30.34 25.14 -10.79
N THR A 441 -31.08 24.70 -11.79
CA THR A 441 -30.72 23.53 -12.61
C THR A 441 -29.37 23.72 -13.30
N ARG A 442 -29.04 24.96 -13.71
CA ARG A 442 -27.77 25.30 -14.34
C ARG A 442 -26.60 25.03 -13.40
N ASP A 443 -26.69 25.52 -12.17
CA ASP A 443 -25.65 25.34 -11.15
C ASP A 443 -25.54 23.88 -10.74
N LEU A 444 -26.68 23.18 -10.62
CA LEU A 444 -26.72 21.76 -10.26
C LEU A 444 -26.02 20.86 -11.29
N VAL A 445 -26.22 21.14 -12.59
CA VAL A 445 -25.54 20.40 -13.67
C VAL A 445 -24.02 20.63 -13.64
N LEU A 446 -23.57 21.86 -13.36
CA LEU A 446 -22.14 22.18 -13.26
C LEU A 446 -21.50 21.59 -11.99
N LEU A 447 -22.15 21.71 -10.84
CA LEU A 447 -21.72 21.12 -9.58
C LEU A 447 -21.60 19.60 -9.67
N ASN A 448 -22.55 18.92 -10.31
CA ASN A 448 -22.47 17.48 -10.46
C ASN A 448 -21.29 17.06 -11.37
N GLN A 449 -20.94 17.86 -12.37
CA GLN A 449 -19.73 17.60 -13.17
C GLN A 449 -18.43 17.79 -12.38
N GLN A 450 -18.36 18.85 -11.58
CA GLN A 450 -17.22 19.04 -10.68
C GLN A 450 -17.09 17.85 -9.71
N ARG A 451 -18.20 17.40 -9.13
CA ARG A 451 -18.25 16.23 -8.23
C ARG A 451 -17.79 14.94 -8.92
N LEU A 452 -18.21 14.71 -10.17
CA LEU A 452 -17.77 13.55 -10.95
C LEU A 452 -16.26 13.57 -11.22
N ALA A 453 -15.69 14.75 -11.50
CA ALA A 453 -14.25 14.91 -11.69
C ALA A 453 -13.46 14.64 -10.39
N GLU A 454 -13.96 15.12 -9.24
CA GLU A 454 -13.36 14.87 -7.92
C GLU A 454 -13.43 13.37 -7.54
N MET A 455 -14.55 12.71 -7.83
CA MET A 455 -14.71 11.27 -7.59
C MET A 455 -13.74 10.43 -8.45
N GLU A 456 -13.54 10.79 -9.71
CA GLU A 456 -12.57 10.10 -10.58
C GLU A 456 -11.13 10.27 -10.06
N LEU A 457 -10.75 11.48 -9.62
CA LEU A 457 -9.44 11.73 -9.02
C LEU A 457 -9.25 10.90 -7.74
N THR A 458 -10.29 10.81 -6.91
CA THR A 458 -10.25 10.04 -5.66
C THR A 458 -10.09 8.54 -5.95
N ASN A 459 -10.82 8.00 -6.93
CA ASN A 459 -10.68 6.61 -7.37
C ASN A 459 -9.26 6.30 -7.88
N GLN A 460 -8.66 7.23 -8.62
CA GLN A 460 -7.28 7.08 -9.09
C GLN A 460 -6.29 7.08 -7.93
N LEU A 461 -6.48 7.96 -6.94
CA LEU A 461 -5.68 8.01 -5.72
C LEU A 461 -5.78 6.69 -4.93
N GLU A 462 -6.98 6.13 -4.79
CA GLU A 462 -7.19 4.86 -4.12
C GLU A 462 -6.50 3.69 -4.83
N ARG A 463 -6.62 3.62 -6.17
CA ARG A 463 -5.90 2.62 -6.97
C ARG A 463 -4.39 2.71 -6.77
N LYS A 464 -3.83 3.93 -6.84
CA LYS A 464 -2.40 4.16 -6.61
C LYS A 464 -1.96 3.80 -5.20
N LYS A 465 -2.81 4.07 -4.20
CA LYS A 465 -2.55 3.70 -2.81
C LYS A 465 -2.51 2.17 -2.62
N GLU A 466 -3.42 1.43 -3.25
CA GLU A 466 -3.40 -0.05 -3.17
C GLU A 466 -2.22 -0.64 -3.94
N GLU A 467 -1.88 -0.10 -5.12
CA GLU A 467 -0.65 -0.47 -5.85
C GLU A 467 0.60 -0.29 -4.98
N LEU A 468 0.74 0.86 -4.31
CA LEU A 468 1.84 1.13 -3.37
C LEU A 468 1.86 0.15 -2.20
N ARG A 469 0.67 -0.22 -1.68
CA ARG A 469 0.57 -1.17 -0.56
C ARG A 469 1.05 -2.56 -0.95
N ILE A 470 0.69 -3.03 -2.15
CA ILE A 470 1.16 -4.31 -2.70
C ILE A 470 2.67 -4.27 -2.90
N LEU A 471 3.19 -3.18 -3.49
CA LEU A 471 4.63 -3.02 -3.72
C LEU A 471 5.42 -3.01 -2.40
N SER A 472 4.92 -2.35 -1.37
CA SER A 472 5.53 -2.34 -0.03
C SER A 472 5.65 -3.75 0.56
N ARG A 473 4.59 -4.56 0.46
CA ARG A 473 4.62 -5.95 0.93
C ARG A 473 5.62 -6.80 0.15
N HIS A 474 5.69 -6.62 -1.17
CA HIS A 474 6.66 -7.34 -2.01
C HIS A 474 8.09 -6.95 -1.64
N LEU A 475 8.35 -5.66 -1.40
CA LEU A 475 9.64 -5.15 -0.97
C LEU A 475 10.05 -5.71 0.40
N GLU A 476 9.12 -5.76 1.36
CA GLU A 476 9.34 -6.37 2.68
C GLU A 476 9.69 -7.85 2.57
N ALA A 477 8.94 -8.62 1.76
CA ALA A 477 9.21 -10.04 1.55
C ALA A 477 10.58 -10.28 0.88
N GLU A 478 10.97 -9.45 -0.08
CA GLU A 478 12.26 -9.59 -0.75
C GLU A 478 13.43 -9.18 0.15
N LYS A 479 13.22 -8.16 1.00
CA LYS A 479 14.17 -7.75 2.03
C LYS A 479 14.41 -8.87 3.05
N GLU A 480 13.34 -9.53 3.53
CA GLU A 480 13.45 -10.66 4.46
C GLU A 480 14.23 -11.84 3.88
N LYS A 481 13.98 -12.20 2.60
CA LYS A 481 14.77 -13.21 1.90
C LYS A 481 16.24 -12.83 1.82
N THR A 482 16.53 -11.58 1.45
CA THR A 482 17.91 -11.08 1.31
C THR A 482 18.63 -11.11 2.66
N GLU A 483 17.96 -10.71 3.75
CA GLU A 483 18.51 -10.78 5.11
C GLU A 483 18.76 -12.23 5.54
N THR A 484 17.84 -13.14 5.25
CA THR A 484 18.00 -14.57 5.57
C THR A 484 19.21 -15.17 4.86
N LEU A 485 19.41 -14.83 3.58
CA LEU A 485 20.58 -15.26 2.81
C LEU A 485 21.89 -14.68 3.37
N LEU A 486 21.88 -13.41 3.78
CA LEU A 486 23.07 -12.78 4.36
C LEU A 486 23.47 -13.42 5.70
N TYR A 487 22.51 -13.72 6.58
CA TYR A 487 22.76 -14.40 7.85
C TYR A 487 23.15 -15.87 7.69
N ALA A 488 22.82 -16.50 6.55
CA ALA A 488 23.27 -17.84 6.24
C ALA A 488 24.75 -17.88 5.83
N MET A 489 25.27 -16.80 5.22
CA MET A 489 26.66 -16.70 4.77
C MET A 489 27.60 -16.12 5.84
N LEU A 490 27.12 -15.14 6.60
CA LEU A 490 27.93 -14.38 7.54
C LEU A 490 27.35 -14.44 8.96
N PRO A 491 28.20 -14.36 9.99
CA PRO A 491 27.70 -14.27 11.35
C PRO A 491 26.82 -13.04 11.55
N ARG A 492 25.73 -13.15 12.32
CA ARG A 492 24.73 -12.09 12.50
C ARG A 492 25.32 -10.73 12.88
N HIS A 493 26.30 -10.72 13.78
CA HIS A 493 26.97 -9.49 14.21
C HIS A 493 27.67 -8.77 13.05
N VAL A 494 28.40 -9.53 12.23
CA VAL A 494 29.13 -9.05 11.05
C VAL A 494 28.16 -8.61 9.94
N ALA A 495 27.12 -9.41 9.70
CA ALA A 495 26.07 -9.11 8.72
C ALA A 495 25.34 -7.79 9.04
N ASN A 496 25.03 -7.54 10.32
CA ASN A 496 24.40 -6.29 10.76
C ASN A 496 25.32 -5.07 10.55
N GLN A 497 26.61 -5.19 10.86
CA GLN A 497 27.57 -4.10 10.63
C GLN A 497 27.69 -3.76 9.14
N LEU A 498 27.75 -4.78 8.27
CA LEU A 498 27.78 -4.58 6.82
C LEU A 498 26.48 -3.95 6.30
N LYS A 499 25.33 -4.35 6.83
CA LYS A 499 24.02 -3.77 6.50
C LYS A 499 23.92 -2.29 6.88
N ASP A 500 24.55 -1.90 7.99
CA ASP A 500 24.64 -0.50 8.44
C ASP A 500 25.68 0.32 7.64
N GLY A 501 26.35 -0.29 6.65
CA GLY A 501 27.38 0.36 5.84
C GLY A 501 28.71 0.56 6.57
N LYS A 502 28.93 -0.12 7.70
CA LYS A 502 30.18 -0.06 8.46
C LYS A 502 31.16 -1.12 7.95
N SER A 503 32.44 -0.75 7.86
CA SER A 503 33.51 -1.71 7.59
C SER A 503 33.73 -2.60 8.81
N VAL A 504 33.83 -3.92 8.58
CA VAL A 504 34.14 -4.89 9.64
C VAL A 504 35.65 -5.02 9.74
N GLU A 505 36.22 -4.60 10.87
CA GLU A 505 37.64 -4.76 11.15
C GLU A 505 37.99 -6.21 11.50
N ALA A 506 39.23 -6.62 11.23
CA ALA A 506 39.71 -7.94 11.65
C ALA A 506 39.84 -7.99 13.17
N GLY A 507 39.22 -8.99 13.80
CA GLY A 507 39.28 -9.22 15.24
C GLY A 507 40.30 -10.31 15.57
N GLU A 508 41.14 -10.05 16.59
CA GLU A 508 42.02 -11.07 17.17
C GLU A 508 41.30 -11.76 18.33
N PHE A 509 41.28 -13.10 18.29
CA PHE A 509 40.66 -13.94 19.30
C PHE A 509 41.76 -14.76 19.98
N GLU A 510 41.99 -14.52 21.27
CA GLU A 510 43.10 -15.14 22.01
C GLU A 510 42.91 -16.65 22.20
N VAL A 511 41.66 -17.09 22.38
CA VAL A 511 41.33 -18.50 22.59
C VAL A 511 40.14 -18.90 21.73
N CYS A 512 40.37 -19.83 20.80
CA CYS A 512 39.33 -20.47 20.02
C CYS A 512 39.67 -21.94 19.78
N THR A 513 38.66 -22.78 19.59
CA THR A 513 38.86 -24.18 19.21
C THR A 513 38.41 -24.39 17.78
N ILE A 514 39.32 -24.89 16.94
CA ILE A 514 39.08 -25.17 15.53
C ILE A 514 38.98 -26.68 15.34
N LEU A 515 37.99 -27.10 14.57
CA LEU A 515 37.78 -28.47 14.12
C LEU A 515 37.91 -28.53 12.60
N PHE A 516 38.70 -29.50 12.15
CA PHE A 516 38.73 -29.95 10.76
C PHE A 516 38.24 -31.38 10.68
N SER A 517 37.50 -31.70 9.63
CA SER A 517 37.18 -33.07 9.32
C SER A 517 37.29 -33.37 7.84
N ASP A 518 37.63 -34.61 7.53
CA ASP A 518 37.80 -35.11 6.18
C ASP A 518 37.10 -36.47 6.02
N VAL A 519 36.63 -36.76 4.80
CA VAL A 519 35.97 -38.02 4.48
C VAL A 519 37.01 -39.04 4.04
N VAL A 520 37.08 -40.16 4.76
CA VAL A 520 38.05 -41.22 4.45
C VAL A 520 37.73 -41.84 3.09
N THR A 521 38.74 -41.96 2.22
CA THR A 521 38.63 -42.49 0.85
C THR A 521 37.77 -41.67 -0.12
N PHE A 522 37.53 -40.38 0.14
CA PHE A 522 36.74 -39.51 -0.74
C PHE A 522 37.23 -39.49 -2.20
N THR A 523 38.54 -39.45 -2.40
CA THR A 523 39.16 -39.47 -3.74
C THR A 523 38.82 -40.73 -4.53
N ASN A 524 38.77 -41.89 -3.85
CA ASN A 524 38.39 -43.16 -4.47
C ASN A 524 36.89 -43.21 -4.80
N ILE A 525 36.06 -42.62 -3.94
CA ILE A 525 34.61 -42.50 -4.19
C ILE A 525 34.37 -41.60 -5.41
N CYS A 526 35.11 -40.49 -5.52
CA CYS A 526 35.04 -39.59 -6.66
C CYS A 526 35.46 -40.22 -7.98
N ALA A 527 36.47 -41.12 -7.94
CA ALA A 527 36.91 -41.85 -9.12
C ALA A 527 35.93 -42.96 -9.56
N ALA A 528 35.12 -43.51 -8.63
CA ALA A 528 34.28 -44.68 -8.86
C ALA A 528 32.77 -44.39 -9.01
N CYS A 529 32.30 -43.18 -8.65
CA CYS A 529 30.88 -42.81 -8.71
C CYS A 529 30.59 -41.70 -9.72
N GLU A 530 29.34 -41.68 -10.18
CA GLU A 530 28.82 -40.53 -10.93
C GLU A 530 28.78 -39.28 -10.05
N PRO A 531 29.14 -38.10 -10.58
CA PRO A 531 29.17 -36.83 -9.85
C PRO A 531 27.86 -36.52 -9.09
N ILE A 532 26.69 -36.84 -9.66
CA ILE A 532 25.40 -36.57 -9.03
C ILE A 532 25.20 -37.33 -7.71
N ARG A 533 25.66 -38.58 -7.63
CA ARG A 533 25.55 -39.40 -6.42
C ARG A 533 26.46 -38.88 -5.31
N ILE A 534 27.62 -38.37 -5.68
CA ILE A 534 28.58 -37.75 -4.75
C ILE A 534 28.00 -36.47 -4.16
N VAL A 535 27.39 -35.62 -4.99
CA VAL A 535 26.73 -34.39 -4.52
C VAL A 535 25.58 -34.72 -3.57
N HIS A 536 24.73 -35.71 -3.88
CA HIS A 536 23.66 -36.13 -2.97
C HIS A 536 24.20 -36.67 -1.64
N MET A 537 25.26 -37.47 -1.67
CA MET A 537 25.90 -37.98 -0.46
C MET A 537 26.46 -36.84 0.41
N LEU A 538 27.18 -35.89 -0.19
CA LEU A 538 27.73 -34.73 0.52
C LEU A 538 26.62 -33.84 1.08
N ASN A 539 25.57 -33.55 0.32
CA ASN A 539 24.44 -32.77 0.79
C ASN A 539 23.74 -33.46 1.97
N CYS A 540 23.47 -34.77 1.89
CA CYS A 540 22.90 -35.53 3.01
C CYS A 540 23.77 -35.48 4.27
N MET A 541 25.09 -35.55 4.11
CA MET A 541 26.03 -35.48 5.23
C MET A 541 26.10 -34.05 5.81
N TYR A 542 26.30 -33.04 4.97
CA TYR A 542 26.42 -31.65 5.40
C TYR A 542 25.12 -31.09 5.97
N SER A 543 23.95 -31.47 5.47
CA SER A 543 22.67 -31.08 6.09
C SER A 543 22.55 -31.60 7.52
N LYS A 544 23.08 -32.80 7.82
CA LYS A 544 23.12 -33.32 9.19
C LYS A 544 24.12 -32.55 10.06
N PHE A 545 25.29 -32.19 9.51
CA PHE A 545 26.29 -31.41 10.23
C PHE A 545 25.81 -29.98 10.50
N ASP A 546 25.16 -29.33 9.53
CA ASP A 546 24.60 -27.98 9.64
C ASP A 546 23.45 -27.93 10.68
N ARG A 547 22.73 -29.05 10.88
CA ARG A 547 21.80 -29.15 12.01
C ARG A 547 22.54 -29.16 13.36
N LEU A 548 23.66 -29.89 13.45
CA LEU A 548 24.46 -29.98 14.67
C LEU A 548 25.14 -28.65 15.04
N THR A 549 25.50 -27.81 14.06
CA THR A 549 26.12 -26.50 14.34
C THR A 549 25.18 -25.59 15.13
N SER A 550 23.87 -25.65 14.82
CA SER A 550 22.84 -24.90 15.54
C SER A 550 22.58 -25.44 16.95
N ILE A 551 22.71 -26.75 17.17
CA ILE A 551 22.50 -27.38 18.48
C ILE A 551 23.65 -27.04 19.44
N HIS A 552 24.89 -27.08 18.95
CA HIS A 552 26.09 -26.86 19.77
C HIS A 552 26.59 -25.42 19.76
N ASP A 553 25.90 -24.52 19.06
CA ASP A 553 26.21 -23.09 18.94
C ASP A 553 27.68 -22.86 18.53
N VAL A 554 28.04 -23.45 17.38
CA VAL A 554 29.36 -23.37 16.76
C VAL A 554 29.26 -22.81 15.34
N TYR A 555 30.26 -22.05 14.90
CA TYR A 555 30.22 -21.37 13.61
C TYR A 555 30.89 -22.20 12.51
N LYS A 556 30.19 -22.39 11.39
CA LYS A 556 30.70 -23.07 10.20
C LYS A 556 31.52 -22.11 9.35
N VAL A 557 32.71 -22.54 8.96
CA VAL A 557 33.62 -21.75 8.12
C VAL A 557 33.62 -22.32 6.71
N GLU A 558 33.57 -21.47 5.69
CA GLU A 558 33.65 -21.92 4.30
C GLU A 558 35.06 -22.47 3.99
N THR A 559 35.11 -23.71 3.53
CA THR A 559 36.34 -24.42 3.15
C THR A 559 36.32 -24.86 1.69
N ILE A 560 37.49 -25.19 1.18
CA ILE A 560 37.68 -25.73 -0.17
C ILE A 560 37.69 -27.27 -0.07
N GLY A 561 36.84 -27.95 -0.84
CA GLY A 561 36.85 -29.41 -0.99
C GLY A 561 35.85 -30.15 -0.10
N ASP A 562 36.24 -31.36 0.32
CA ASP A 562 35.52 -32.30 1.19
C ASP A 562 35.78 -32.08 2.69
N ALA A 563 36.66 -31.13 3.02
CA ALA A 563 36.94 -30.75 4.39
C ALA A 563 35.77 -29.92 4.96
N TYR A 564 35.29 -30.28 6.14
CA TYR A 564 34.31 -29.50 6.90
C TYR A 564 34.99 -28.83 8.09
N MET A 565 34.90 -27.50 8.18
CA MET A 565 35.57 -26.70 9.21
C MET A 565 34.57 -25.98 10.08
N VAL A 566 34.79 -26.06 11.40
CA VAL A 566 33.98 -25.43 12.42
C VAL A 566 34.88 -24.76 13.45
N VAL A 567 34.45 -23.61 13.96
CA VAL A 567 35.13 -22.89 15.02
C VAL A 567 34.18 -22.64 16.19
N GLY A 568 34.68 -22.88 17.40
CA GLY A 568 34.06 -22.47 18.66
C GLY A 568 34.78 -21.25 19.23
N GLY A 569 34.01 -20.31 19.79
CA GLY A 569 34.54 -19.06 20.37
C GLY A 569 34.68 -17.89 19.37
N VAL A 570 34.25 -18.07 18.12
CA VAL A 570 34.23 -17.03 17.08
C VAL A 570 32.86 -17.06 16.40
N PRO A 571 32.21 -15.90 16.14
CA PRO A 571 32.68 -14.52 16.36
C PRO A 571 32.48 -14.00 17.79
N VAL A 572 31.78 -14.75 18.65
CA VAL A 572 31.56 -14.38 20.06
C VAL A 572 32.43 -15.27 20.95
N PRO A 573 33.37 -14.70 21.73
CA PRO A 573 34.21 -15.46 22.66
C PRO A 573 33.35 -16.17 23.70
N THR A 574 33.64 -17.45 23.96
CA THR A 574 32.92 -18.26 24.95
C THR A 574 33.89 -19.18 25.68
N ASP A 575 33.86 -19.19 27.01
CA ASP A 575 34.78 -20.03 27.82
C ASP A 575 34.54 -21.54 27.63
N THR A 576 33.37 -21.92 27.11
CA THR A 576 33.00 -23.31 26.82
C THR A 576 33.28 -23.71 25.36
N HIS A 577 34.09 -22.95 24.61
CA HIS A 577 34.37 -23.20 23.20
C HIS A 577 34.85 -24.64 22.94
N ALA A 578 35.76 -25.16 23.75
CA ALA A 578 36.37 -26.48 23.56
C ALA A 578 35.35 -27.60 23.79
N HIS A 579 34.47 -27.43 24.79
CA HIS A 579 33.42 -28.37 25.15
C HIS A 579 32.37 -28.50 24.04
N ARG A 580 31.93 -27.37 23.50
CA ARG A 580 30.95 -27.31 22.40
C ARG A 580 31.49 -28.01 21.16
N VAL A 581 32.74 -27.72 20.79
CA VAL A 581 33.38 -28.31 19.61
C VAL A 581 33.67 -29.80 19.81
N ALA A 582 34.04 -30.24 21.02
CA ALA A 582 34.23 -31.65 21.34
C ALA A 582 32.91 -32.46 21.27
N ASN A 583 31.81 -31.91 21.80
CA ASN A 583 30.49 -32.53 21.68
C ASN A 583 30.00 -32.53 20.22
N PHE A 584 30.24 -31.45 19.47
CA PHE A 584 29.97 -31.39 18.04
C PHE A 584 30.75 -32.48 17.28
N ALA A 585 32.04 -32.67 17.57
CA ALA A 585 32.87 -33.72 16.95
C ALA A 585 32.32 -35.13 17.18
N LEU A 586 31.84 -35.41 18.40
CA LEU A 586 31.18 -36.68 18.74
C LEU A 586 29.87 -36.86 17.98
N GLY A 587 29.02 -35.83 17.92
CA GLY A 587 27.78 -35.85 17.16
C GLY A 587 28.02 -36.03 15.66
N MET A 588 29.06 -35.40 15.12
CA MET A 588 29.45 -35.51 13.71
C MET A 588 29.88 -36.94 13.35
N ARG A 589 30.63 -37.62 14.23
CA ARG A 589 30.99 -39.04 14.06
C ARG A 589 29.75 -39.94 14.04
N ILE A 590 28.79 -39.71 14.95
CA ILE A 590 27.54 -40.48 15.01
C ILE A 590 26.71 -40.24 13.75
N ALA A 591 26.55 -38.99 13.34
CA ALA A 591 25.79 -38.60 12.15
C ALA A 591 26.39 -39.16 10.85
N ALA A 592 27.72 -39.22 10.73
CA ALA A 592 28.40 -39.79 9.56
C ALA A 592 28.14 -41.30 9.40
N ARG A 593 28.00 -42.04 10.50
CA ARG A 593 27.68 -43.48 10.46
C ARG A 593 26.28 -43.77 9.91
N GLU A 594 25.37 -42.81 9.96
CA GLU A 594 24.03 -42.93 9.39
C GLU A 594 24.01 -42.74 7.86
N VAL A 595 25.09 -42.21 7.26
CA VAL A 595 25.19 -41.99 5.82
C VAL A 595 25.93 -43.17 5.18
N THR A 596 25.35 -43.73 4.11
CA THR A 596 25.90 -44.88 3.41
C THR A 596 26.79 -44.46 2.24
N ASN A 597 27.89 -45.19 2.06
CA ASN A 597 28.78 -45.00 0.93
C ASN A 597 28.14 -45.58 -0.35
N PRO A 598 28.03 -44.80 -1.44
CA PRO A 598 27.37 -45.21 -2.68
C PRO A 598 28.11 -46.32 -3.46
N VAL A 599 29.40 -46.54 -3.19
CA VAL A 599 30.23 -47.59 -3.83
C VAL A 599 30.23 -48.87 -3.01
N THR A 600 30.48 -48.76 -1.70
CA THR A 600 30.76 -49.91 -0.83
C THR A 600 29.56 -50.38 -0.01
N GLY A 601 28.50 -49.56 0.09
CA GLY A 601 27.33 -49.82 0.94
C GLY A 601 27.61 -49.78 2.44
N LYS A 602 28.85 -49.49 2.84
CA LYS A 602 29.26 -49.35 4.25
C LYS A 602 29.02 -47.92 4.77
N PRO A 603 28.91 -47.72 6.09
CA PRO A 603 28.87 -46.38 6.67
C PRO A 603 30.09 -45.54 6.30
N ILE A 604 29.88 -44.23 6.10
CA ILE A 604 30.98 -43.30 5.86
C ILE A 604 31.81 -43.13 7.14
N GLN A 605 33.13 -43.17 6.96
CA GLN A 605 34.08 -42.90 8.03
C GLN A 605 34.69 -41.52 7.81
N ILE A 606 34.81 -40.77 8.90
CA ILE A 606 35.42 -39.44 8.91
C ILE A 606 36.68 -39.44 9.77
N ARG A 607 37.64 -38.60 9.42
CA ARG A 607 38.73 -38.17 10.31
C ARG A 607 38.35 -36.83 10.90
N VAL A 608 38.64 -36.62 12.17
CA VAL A 608 38.36 -35.34 12.84
C VAL A 608 39.58 -34.93 13.65
N GLY A 609 40.03 -33.68 13.48
CA GLY A 609 41.15 -33.09 14.21
C GLY A 609 40.75 -31.80 14.90
N LEU A 610 41.10 -31.66 16.18
CA LEU A 610 40.82 -30.47 16.98
C LEU A 610 42.11 -29.84 17.51
N HIS A 611 42.18 -28.52 17.43
CA HIS A 611 43.24 -27.74 18.04
C HIS A 611 42.70 -26.43 18.62
N THR A 612 43.24 -26.01 19.76
CA THR A 612 42.87 -24.78 20.46
C THR A 612 44.06 -23.83 20.48
N GLY A 613 43.81 -22.56 20.13
CA GLY A 613 44.82 -21.52 20.10
C GLY A 613 44.27 -20.18 19.59
N PRO A 614 45.10 -19.13 19.49
CA PRO A 614 44.68 -17.82 19.02
C PRO A 614 44.44 -17.80 17.50
N VAL A 615 43.49 -16.98 17.04
CA VAL A 615 43.17 -16.81 15.62
C VAL A 615 42.82 -15.37 15.30
N LEU A 616 43.18 -14.93 14.09
CA LEU A 616 42.71 -13.67 13.53
C LEU A 616 41.54 -13.96 12.60
N ALA A 617 40.39 -13.33 12.81
CA ALA A 617 39.21 -13.52 11.97
C ALA A 617 38.73 -12.18 11.38
N GLY A 618 38.36 -12.19 10.10
CA GLY A 618 37.96 -10.98 9.40
C GLY A 618 37.20 -11.25 8.10
N VAL A 619 36.52 -10.23 7.58
CA VAL A 619 35.80 -10.32 6.31
C VAL A 619 36.75 -9.99 5.16
N VAL A 620 36.82 -10.88 4.16
CA VAL A 620 37.63 -10.72 2.97
C VAL A 620 36.73 -10.64 1.74
N GLY A 621 36.97 -9.63 0.89
CA GLY A 621 36.26 -9.43 -0.37
C GLY A 621 35.11 -8.42 -0.30
N GLU A 622 35.05 -7.52 -1.28
CA GLU A 622 34.04 -6.44 -1.35
C GLU A 622 32.73 -6.92 -2.01
N LYS A 623 32.83 -7.64 -3.14
CA LYS A 623 31.65 -8.14 -3.88
C LYS A 623 31.04 -9.42 -3.29
N MET A 624 31.88 -10.27 -2.71
CA MET A 624 31.48 -11.53 -2.07
C MET A 624 32.22 -11.63 -0.73
N PRO A 625 31.69 -10.99 0.32
CA PRO A 625 32.33 -10.98 1.63
C PRO A 625 32.34 -12.40 2.22
N ARG A 626 33.53 -12.90 2.56
CA ARG A 626 33.70 -14.20 3.24
C ARG A 626 34.34 -13.97 4.60
N TYR A 627 33.81 -14.62 5.63
CA TYR A 627 34.40 -14.59 6.96
C TYR A 627 35.53 -15.62 7.03
N CYS A 628 36.77 -15.15 6.97
CA CYS A 628 37.95 -15.99 6.92
C CYS A 628 38.72 -15.97 8.25
N LEU A 629 39.32 -17.11 8.59
CA LEU A 629 40.18 -17.26 9.75
C LEU A 629 41.63 -17.48 9.30
N PHE A 630 42.54 -16.76 9.95
CA PHE A 630 43.97 -16.79 9.68
C PHE A 630 44.74 -17.07 10.97
N GLY A 631 45.81 -17.85 10.86
CA GLY A 631 46.70 -18.12 11.98
C GLY A 631 47.34 -19.50 11.92
N ASP A 632 48.39 -19.68 12.70
CA ASP A 632 49.09 -20.97 12.82
C ASP A 632 48.20 -22.05 13.47
N THR A 633 47.20 -21.64 14.26
CA THR A 633 46.18 -22.50 14.86
C THR A 633 45.37 -23.24 13.79
N VAL A 634 45.00 -22.57 12.69
CA VAL A 634 44.27 -23.18 11.56
C VAL A 634 45.12 -24.28 10.91
N ASN A 635 46.38 -23.99 10.65
CA ASN A 635 47.32 -24.94 10.03
C ASN A 635 47.59 -26.14 10.94
N THR A 636 47.71 -25.91 12.25
CA THR A 636 47.93 -26.97 13.22
C THR A 636 46.69 -27.86 13.34
N ALA A 637 45.48 -27.29 13.35
CA ALA A 637 44.22 -28.03 13.35
C ALA A 637 44.06 -28.92 12.10
N SER A 638 44.37 -28.39 10.91
CA SER A 638 44.37 -29.17 9.66
C SER A 638 45.35 -30.36 9.74
N ARG A 639 46.54 -30.16 10.33
CA ARG A 639 47.50 -31.28 10.51
C ARG A 639 47.02 -32.32 11.53
N MET A 640 46.25 -31.92 12.54
CA MET A 640 45.63 -32.87 13.48
C MET A 640 44.61 -33.74 12.77
N GLU A 641 43.85 -33.20 11.82
CA GLU A 641 42.95 -33.99 10.98
C GLU A 641 43.76 -34.98 10.12
N SER A 642 44.76 -34.52 9.38
CA SER A 642 45.43 -35.37 8.37
C SER A 642 46.25 -36.51 8.98
N HIS A 643 46.77 -36.33 10.20
CA HIS A 643 47.43 -37.42 10.96
C HIS A 643 46.45 -38.27 11.78
N GLY A 644 45.15 -37.95 11.75
CA GLY A 644 44.09 -38.67 12.44
C GLY A 644 43.88 -40.09 11.89
N LEU A 645 43.39 -40.99 12.74
CA LEU A 645 42.96 -42.32 12.32
C LEU A 645 41.49 -42.29 11.86
N PRO A 646 41.08 -43.12 10.89
CA PRO A 646 39.68 -43.26 10.50
C PRO A 646 38.77 -43.55 11.71
N ASP A 647 37.61 -42.88 11.77
CA ASP A 647 36.59 -43.03 12.83
C ASP A 647 37.04 -42.61 14.24
N HIS A 648 38.19 -41.93 14.35
CA HIS A 648 38.72 -41.40 15.61
C HIS A 648 38.83 -39.87 15.58
N ILE A 649 38.55 -39.26 16.73
CA ILE A 649 38.66 -37.81 16.92
C ILE A 649 40.01 -37.52 17.57
N HIS A 650 40.86 -36.78 16.88
CA HIS A 650 42.23 -36.50 17.27
C HIS A 650 42.35 -35.12 17.92
N LEU A 651 42.98 -35.07 19.09
CA LEU A 651 43.13 -33.87 19.91
C LEU A 651 44.60 -33.47 20.03
N SER A 652 44.86 -32.17 19.92
CA SER A 652 46.13 -31.57 20.34
C SER A 652 46.27 -31.48 21.87
N SER A 653 47.49 -31.25 22.36
CA SER A 653 47.77 -31.06 23.80
C SER A 653 47.10 -29.82 24.39
N SER A 654 46.94 -28.75 23.60
CA SER A 654 46.25 -27.54 24.06
C SER A 654 44.76 -27.80 24.28
N THR A 655 44.08 -28.43 23.31
CA THR A 655 42.67 -28.82 23.46
C THR A 655 42.46 -29.82 24.60
N TYR A 656 43.41 -30.73 24.82
CA TYR A 656 43.33 -31.67 25.94
C TYR A 656 43.28 -30.95 27.28
N SER A 657 44.13 -29.93 27.47
CA SER A 657 44.19 -29.15 28.72
C SER A 657 42.88 -28.41 29.03
N GLU A 658 42.16 -27.97 27.99
CA GLU A 658 40.84 -27.34 28.13
C GLU A 658 39.69 -28.33 28.39
N LEU A 659 39.93 -29.63 28.20
CA LEU A 659 38.91 -30.69 28.32
C LEU A 659 39.10 -31.61 29.54
N THR A 660 40.21 -31.46 30.30
CA THR A 660 40.53 -32.34 31.44
C THR A 660 39.48 -32.29 32.54
N ASP A 661 38.80 -31.17 32.70
CA ASP A 661 37.91 -30.92 33.84
C ASP A 661 36.45 -31.34 33.60
N ALA A 662 36.16 -31.94 32.44
CA ALA A 662 34.81 -31.99 31.88
C ALA A 662 34.23 -33.38 31.61
N GLY A 663 34.82 -34.45 32.16
CA GLY A 663 34.24 -35.80 32.10
C GLY A 663 34.29 -36.46 30.72
N PHE A 664 35.21 -36.06 29.85
CA PHE A 664 35.47 -36.71 28.57
C PHE A 664 36.39 -37.93 28.72
N ASN A 665 36.08 -39.01 28.00
CA ASN A 665 36.93 -40.18 27.92
C ASN A 665 38.00 -39.97 26.83
N ILE A 666 39.22 -39.70 27.25
CA ILE A 666 40.35 -39.35 26.38
C ILE A 666 41.49 -40.36 26.57
N GLN A 667 42.01 -40.91 25.47
CA GLN A 667 43.14 -41.85 25.46
C GLN A 667 44.38 -41.22 24.84
N GLN A 668 45.54 -41.36 25.48
CA GLN A 668 46.81 -40.86 24.93
C GLN A 668 47.27 -41.74 23.74
N ARG A 669 47.65 -41.09 22.63
CA ARG A 669 48.15 -41.77 21.42
C ARG A 669 49.67 -41.96 21.45
N GLY A 670 50.40 -40.94 21.91
CA GLY A 670 51.86 -40.86 21.86
C GLY A 670 52.36 -39.56 21.27
N GLN A 671 53.66 -39.47 20.97
CA GLN A 671 54.27 -38.32 20.30
C GLN A 671 54.22 -38.47 18.79
N ILE A 672 53.76 -37.43 18.10
CA ILE A 672 53.76 -37.34 16.64
C ILE A 672 54.63 -36.17 16.19
N GLU A 673 55.34 -36.34 15.09
CA GLU A 673 56.12 -35.26 14.49
C GLU A 673 55.21 -34.37 13.63
N VAL A 674 55.02 -33.13 14.06
CA VAL A 674 54.20 -32.14 13.34
C VAL A 674 55.12 -31.13 12.70
N LYS A 675 55.07 -31.05 11.37
CA LYS A 675 55.88 -30.13 10.56
C LYS A 675 55.78 -28.70 11.10
N GLY A 676 56.89 -28.11 11.56
CA GLY A 676 56.93 -26.74 12.09
C GLY A 676 56.65 -26.58 13.60
N LYS A 677 56.20 -27.62 14.31
CA LYS A 677 56.05 -27.62 15.78
C LYS A 677 56.96 -28.64 16.49
N GLY A 678 57.56 -29.58 15.76
CA GLY A 678 58.39 -30.64 16.33
C GLY A 678 57.56 -31.81 16.85
N GLN A 679 58.05 -32.53 17.86
CA GLN A 679 57.31 -33.63 18.46
C GLN A 679 56.24 -33.10 19.43
N MET A 680 54.98 -33.46 19.18
CA MET A 680 53.84 -33.08 20.00
C MET A 680 53.11 -34.32 20.50
N THR A 681 52.79 -34.35 21.79
CA THR A 681 51.94 -35.40 22.37
C THR A 681 50.48 -35.16 21.99
N THR A 682 49.82 -36.19 21.47
CA THR A 682 48.41 -36.10 21.07
C THR A 682 47.54 -37.17 21.71
N TYR A 683 46.23 -36.94 21.64
CA TYR A 683 45.21 -37.72 22.33
C TYR A 683 44.04 -38.06 21.39
N PHE A 684 43.30 -39.10 21.72
CA PHE A 684 42.05 -39.48 21.05
C PHE A 684 40.86 -39.28 21.98
N LEU A 685 39.82 -38.63 21.48
CA LEU A 685 38.55 -38.51 22.16
C LEU A 685 37.64 -39.70 21.79
N LEU A 686 37.27 -40.49 22.79
CA LEU A 686 36.44 -41.69 22.59
C LEU A 686 34.94 -41.38 22.78
N GLY A 687 34.60 -40.60 23.80
CA GLY A 687 33.22 -40.26 24.15
C GLY A 687 33.11 -39.29 25.32
N ASN A 688 31.89 -38.85 25.61
CA ASN A 688 31.56 -38.05 26.78
C ASN A 688 30.83 -38.95 27.80
N LEU A 689 31.26 -38.97 29.07
CA LEU A 689 30.65 -39.79 30.11
C LEU A 689 29.44 -39.11 30.78
N LEU A 690 29.27 -37.80 30.58
CA LEU A 690 28.24 -36.98 31.25
C LEU A 690 27.01 -36.70 30.39
N VAL A 691 27.11 -36.83 29.06
CA VAL A 691 26.04 -36.46 28.11
C VAL A 691 25.66 -37.68 27.27
N SER A 692 24.36 -38.00 27.22
CA SER A 692 23.81 -39.08 26.38
C SER A 692 23.98 -38.79 24.90
N GLU A 693 24.15 -39.83 24.07
CA GLU A 693 24.25 -39.69 22.61
C GLU A 693 23.03 -38.97 22.02
N ASP A 694 21.83 -39.18 22.58
CA ASP A 694 20.60 -38.53 22.14
C ASP A 694 20.58 -37.02 22.44
N ARG A 695 21.19 -36.58 23.54
CA ARG A 695 21.35 -35.15 23.86
C ARG A 695 22.41 -34.49 22.98
N ILE A 696 23.50 -35.20 22.64
CA ILE A 696 24.51 -34.73 21.68
C ILE A 696 23.88 -34.53 20.29
N MET A 697 22.94 -35.39 19.91
CA MET A 697 22.21 -35.33 18.63
C MET A 697 21.00 -34.39 18.66
N GLY A 698 20.66 -33.79 19.82
CA GLY A 698 19.52 -32.89 19.99
C GLY A 698 18.15 -33.56 19.77
N ARG A 699 18.00 -34.82 20.20
CA ARG A 699 16.76 -35.62 20.04
C ARG A 699 15.83 -35.59 21.27
N GLU A 700 16.27 -35.05 22.41
CA GLU A 700 15.48 -35.07 23.66
C GLU A 700 14.46 -33.93 23.81
N ASP A 701 14.56 -32.84 23.03
CA ASP A 701 13.59 -31.75 23.12
C ASP A 701 12.46 -31.94 22.10
N GLY A 702 11.26 -32.20 22.60
CA GLY A 702 9.99 -32.23 21.86
C GLY A 702 9.56 -30.88 21.28
N LYS A 703 10.49 -30.13 20.69
CA LYS A 703 10.22 -28.98 19.83
C LYS A 703 10.42 -29.41 18.38
N THR A 704 9.30 -29.69 17.73
CA THR A 704 9.16 -29.78 16.28
C THR A 704 9.71 -28.50 15.65
N CYS A 705 10.99 -28.50 15.27
CA CYS A 705 11.59 -27.40 14.51
C CYS A 705 11.14 -27.52 13.05
N LEU A 706 10.52 -26.44 12.58
CA LEU A 706 9.97 -26.22 11.26
C LEU A 706 11.07 -26.19 10.20
N TYR A 707 11.50 -27.35 9.71
CA TYR A 707 12.01 -27.51 8.35
C TYR A 707 11.56 -28.88 7.86
N ARG A 708 10.31 -28.93 7.37
CA ARG A 708 9.81 -30.07 6.62
C ARG A 708 10.01 -29.74 5.15
N GLU A 709 11.06 -30.30 4.56
CA GLU A 709 11.20 -30.34 3.11
C GLU A 709 10.02 -31.13 2.53
N GLU A 710 9.18 -30.44 1.77
CA GLU A 710 8.13 -31.06 0.97
C GLU A 710 8.77 -31.81 -0.21
N LEU A 711 9.16 -33.06 0.03
CA LEU A 711 9.36 -34.02 -1.05
C LEU A 711 7.99 -34.56 -1.49
N HIS A 712 7.52 -34.03 -2.62
CA HIS A 712 6.40 -34.58 -3.38
C HIS A 712 6.60 -36.07 -3.70
N SER A 713 5.72 -36.92 -3.17
CA SER A 713 5.36 -38.19 -3.82
C SER A 713 3.85 -38.17 -4.08
N GLN A 714 3.49 -37.88 -5.33
CA GLN A 714 2.11 -37.99 -5.80
C GLN A 714 1.68 -39.47 -5.83
N SER A 715 0.75 -39.86 -4.98
CA SER A 715 -0.11 -41.02 -5.22
C SER A 715 -1.57 -40.55 -5.27
N LYS A 716 -2.14 -40.63 -6.47
CA LYS A 716 -3.53 -40.32 -6.80
C LYS A 716 -4.51 -41.24 -6.04
N THR A 717 -5.45 -40.66 -5.32
CA THR A 717 -6.82 -41.18 -5.17
C THR A 717 -7.77 -39.99 -5.02
N GLY A 718 -8.53 -39.72 -6.07
CA GLY A 718 -9.50 -38.63 -6.11
C GLY A 718 -10.83 -39.03 -5.49
N THR A 719 -11.39 -38.14 -4.68
CA THR A 719 -12.82 -38.13 -4.37
C THR A 719 -13.26 -36.68 -4.43
N PHE A 720 -14.02 -36.34 -5.48
CA PHE A 720 -14.54 -34.99 -5.72
C PHE A 720 -15.94 -34.87 -5.12
N ILE A 721 -16.19 -33.83 -4.33
CA ILE A 721 -17.53 -33.40 -3.95
C ILE A 721 -17.78 -32.05 -4.64
N LEU A 722 -18.62 -32.08 -5.66
CA LEU A 722 -19.17 -30.92 -6.35
C LEU A 722 -20.41 -30.44 -5.59
N THR A 723 -20.43 -29.18 -5.15
CA THR A 723 -21.68 -28.51 -4.77
C THR A 723 -21.90 -27.30 -5.68
N ALA A 724 -22.99 -27.37 -6.44
CA ALA A 724 -23.47 -26.33 -7.34
C ALA A 724 -24.46 -25.40 -6.61
N PRO A 725 -24.50 -24.10 -6.93
CA PRO A 725 -25.52 -23.21 -6.37
C PRO A 725 -26.87 -23.44 -7.07
N LEU A 726 -27.87 -23.81 -6.27
CA LEU A 726 -29.26 -23.93 -6.67
C LEU A 726 -29.92 -22.55 -6.70
N LYS A 727 -30.50 -22.24 -7.87
CA LYS A 727 -31.53 -21.22 -8.07
C LYS A 727 -32.78 -21.50 -7.23
N ARG A 728 -33.56 -20.42 -7.06
CA ARG A 728 -34.99 -20.27 -6.70
C ARG A 728 -35.22 -20.02 -5.21
N GLN A 729 -36.16 -19.15 -4.82
CA GLN A 729 -37.37 -18.71 -5.52
C GLN A 729 -37.81 -17.34 -5.04
#